data_AF-A0A191VA38-F1
#
_entry.id   AF-A0A191VA38-F1
#
_cell.length_a   1.000
_cell.length_b   1.000
_cell.length_c   1.000
_cell.angle_alpha   90.00
_cell.angle_beta   90.00
_cell.angle_gamma   90.00
#
_symmetry.space_group_name_H-M   'P 1'
#
loop_
_entity.id
_entity.type
_entity.pdbx_description
1 polymer ?
#
loop_
_entity_poly.entity_id
_entity_poly.type
_entity_poly.pdbx_seq_one_letter_code
_entity_poly.pdbx_strand_id
1 'polypeptide(L)'
;MSTTTRSDVIAHEQNAVDHAYACYEARLAEMNGTGAATASATGKDGIANKKDTEQRAAAYGNLGGESLVFARVDAPEEPGGEPRPWYVGRRPVSDVRTRDTVVVLWTSGMAAKWLGARPEAPDDIVLRRRLRCAEHVVEDYFDEITVPGALSAPPSETVSDTGLVPAPRSAADDAPTDVRPGIPGKREERPPTPTPGDVARVERRRPLQPDDFLLRELQRSRSGRMRDIVETIRHDQMTLVTGSPTDILVVQGGPGTGKSAIGLHRVTWLVNNEHFTASDILVIGPHQRFLDYVGQVLPTLGTRDVNAVQLSRLWEGEILGTDTPRARLVKSDERMAAVLQRRVERECRPEALDALLTAPSFEGDEPALTVTAGSTTLRVPRSEVLALLDEARGGEGSHRERRDRFRNQLVDRLLGELAAVAPRRGADGTIRRSLERNRKVERLLDRVWPSPGALETLRSLYDLPELLGACGTDVLDEEEQAALHRPRAATADDDPWTLDDLVLLEELRYLITGETPRRYGHIVIDEAQDLTSMQARTLRRRVARGGSMTVLGDLAQATGPRAYTDWASLGTLLSDHGDWRVAELTTSYRVPAEIMEFVAPLARTVAPSLPYPQAVRAAGEDAVRTIATEPWRLLDDTVAQAVRLLGSSDGQTLRSVAVIVPDDSGWIEEIARHLDEADGLAQQEREAVSVLAAAQAKGMEYDHVLVVEPATIADRGPAGLRQLYIALTRSTQSLTVLHTAPLPEALADNGTSDPAEQPSAPAPTRPPTAVGNAPEIGADIRVRVVGHTTGGNYKVEAVTPSTDRPLLLAVRHGSTAPGAGTELNAWVLRHTSNVTFVTVDERGRRPISPTMAKRYVEALAVVGELTDGTITGDARARLSELKGMANRCLRLDQHDWLDVWRTLGSPDRDRLALLRDLAANTNRALASDTPDLDGFRSELRRSGWAEALTEAHRTLEQRIAAITDSPVDENPDTESAPSERPEPIASPTPQQLPEQHEQPEPEENHPMPSTTVGIVAPESEPTDGPSTDLLRFLETTTATDRTCKTHEAVRFELMAALLRADRQPKADSPVVDVTCTTEHGHFLYEVLGAGLTSYPDLRSGAAFLREVNHTLRTAADHLCLVLSQPPAEAWSPAAVHAVFGVHVLWRTPQGWGGQETPIALGLDPVQV
;
A
#
# COMPACT_ATOMS: atom_id res chain seq x y z
N MET A 1 16.44 45.60 40.56
CA MET A 1 16.28 45.03 39.21
C MET A 1 16.92 43.66 39.23
N SER A 2 16.14 42.61 39.50
CA SER A 2 16.59 41.22 39.41
C SER A 2 16.32 40.78 37.97
N THR A 3 17.38 40.56 37.19
CA THR A 3 17.27 39.87 35.91
C THR A 3 17.02 38.40 36.22
N THR A 4 15.76 37.98 36.19
CA THR A 4 15.39 36.56 36.25
C THR A 4 16.15 35.83 35.17
N THR A 5 17.04 34.91 35.54
CA THR A 5 17.85 34.18 34.56
C THR A 5 16.98 33.12 33.88
N ARG A 6 17.31 32.71 32.64
CA ARG A 6 16.57 31.65 31.91
C ARG A 6 16.43 30.38 32.76
N SER A 7 17.47 30.06 33.53
CA SER A 7 17.50 28.93 34.47
C SER A 7 16.50 29.07 35.63
N ASP A 8 16.29 30.29 36.15
CA ASP A 8 15.29 30.53 37.21
C ASP A 8 13.87 30.31 36.69
N VAL A 9 13.61 30.70 35.43
CA VAL A 9 12.31 30.46 34.78
C VAL A 9 12.09 28.96 34.57
N ILE A 10 13.08 28.24 34.03
CA ILE A 10 12.99 26.78 33.84
C ILE A 10 12.75 26.07 35.18
N ALA A 11 13.47 26.45 36.24
CA ALA A 11 13.27 25.86 37.57
C ALA A 11 11.87 26.15 38.15
N HIS A 12 11.33 27.35 37.91
CA HIS A 12 9.96 27.69 38.29
C HIS A 12 8.92 26.84 37.54
N GLU A 13 9.07 26.70 36.22
CA GLU A 13 8.17 25.88 35.42
C GLU A 13 8.32 24.39 35.74
N GLN A 14 9.53 23.90 36.04
CA GLN A 14 9.78 22.53 36.48
C GLN A 14 8.97 22.19 37.73
N ASN A 15 8.97 23.05 38.75
CA ASN A 15 8.19 22.83 39.97
C ASN A 15 6.67 22.73 39.68
N ALA A 16 6.17 23.53 38.74
CA ALA A 16 4.77 23.49 38.35
C ALA A 16 4.41 22.23 37.55
N VAL A 17 5.32 21.79 36.66
CA VAL A 17 5.18 20.52 35.92
C VAL A 17 5.23 19.33 36.87
N ASP A 18 6.17 19.31 37.82
CA ASP A 18 6.26 18.26 38.84
C ASP A 18 4.97 18.18 39.67
N HIS A 19 4.40 19.33 40.06
CA HIS A 19 3.11 19.39 40.73
C HIS A 19 1.97 18.84 39.86
N ALA A 20 1.95 19.17 38.57
CA ALA A 20 0.97 18.63 37.63
C ALA A 20 1.08 17.11 37.48
N TYR A 21 2.30 16.56 37.40
CA TYR A 21 2.54 15.11 37.35
C TYR A 21 2.13 14.42 38.66
N ALA A 22 2.43 15.00 39.82
CA ALA A 22 1.99 14.47 41.11
C ALA A 22 0.45 14.41 41.21
N CYS A 23 -0.25 15.46 40.75
CA CYS A 23 -1.72 15.47 40.69
C CYS A 23 -2.26 14.43 39.69
N TYR A 24 -1.59 14.28 38.55
CA TYR A 24 -1.94 13.30 37.52
C TYR A 24 -1.81 11.87 38.04
N GLU A 25 -0.70 11.54 38.70
CA GLU A 25 -0.48 10.22 39.32
C GLU A 25 -1.48 9.95 40.46
N ALA A 26 -1.76 10.95 41.30
CA ALA A 26 -2.77 10.84 42.35
C ALA A 26 -4.17 10.56 41.78
N ARG A 27 -4.55 11.23 40.69
CA ARG A 27 -5.81 11.01 39.99
C ARG A 27 -5.86 9.65 39.29
N LEU A 28 -4.76 9.22 38.69
CA LEU A 28 -4.64 7.89 38.10
C LEU A 28 -4.76 6.80 39.18
N ALA A 29 -4.17 7.02 40.36
CA ALA A 29 -4.32 6.12 41.51
C ALA A 29 -5.75 6.09 42.07
N GLU A 30 -6.46 7.23 42.10
CA GLU A 30 -7.90 7.28 42.44
C GLU A 30 -8.74 6.46 41.44
N MET A 31 -8.46 6.61 40.14
CA MET A 31 -9.14 5.86 39.07
C MET A 31 -8.83 4.35 39.10
N ASN A 32 -7.59 3.98 39.43
CA ASN A 32 -7.19 2.58 39.62
C ASN A 32 -7.64 1.99 40.97
N GLY A 33 -8.05 2.85 41.92
CA GLY A 33 -8.40 2.50 43.28
C GLY A 33 -9.82 1.93 43.45
N THR A 34 -10.06 1.35 44.63
CA THR A 34 -11.25 0.59 45.08
C THR A 34 -12.59 1.35 45.09
N GLY A 35 -12.70 2.52 44.48
CA GLY A 35 -13.96 3.29 44.37
C GLY A 35 -15.03 2.55 43.55
N ALA A 36 -14.64 1.76 42.56
CA ALA A 36 -15.57 0.98 41.72
C ALA A 36 -16.25 -0.19 42.46
N ALA A 37 -15.70 -0.64 43.60
CA ALA A 37 -16.21 -1.79 44.34
C ALA A 37 -17.43 -1.47 45.23
N THR A 38 -17.71 -0.18 45.50
CA THR A 38 -18.75 0.22 46.46
C THR A 38 -20.05 0.72 45.81
N ALA A 39 -20.08 0.90 44.48
CA ALA A 39 -21.22 1.49 43.77
C ALA A 39 -22.12 0.48 43.02
N SER A 40 -21.72 -0.80 42.86
CA SER A 40 -22.54 -1.79 42.13
C SER A 40 -23.37 -2.67 43.08
N ALA A 41 -24.70 -2.53 43.00
CA ALA A 41 -25.65 -3.30 43.79
C ALA A 41 -25.83 -4.78 43.32
N THR A 42 -25.11 -5.23 42.29
CA THR A 42 -25.17 -6.63 41.80
C THR A 42 -23.81 -7.14 41.30
N GLY A 43 -23.53 -8.44 41.47
CA GLY A 43 -22.25 -9.06 41.13
C GLY A 43 -21.93 -9.19 39.63
N LYS A 44 -22.93 -9.07 38.73
CA LYS A 44 -22.71 -9.05 37.27
C LYS A 44 -22.30 -7.65 36.78
N ASP A 45 -22.90 -6.60 37.33
CA ASP A 45 -22.54 -5.21 37.00
C ASP A 45 -21.18 -4.82 37.57
N GLY A 46 -20.74 -5.47 38.66
CA GLY A 46 -19.43 -5.23 39.27
C GLY A 46 -18.24 -5.59 38.37
N ILE A 47 -18.33 -6.66 37.57
CA ILE A 47 -17.23 -7.09 36.68
C ILE A 47 -17.14 -6.18 35.45
N ALA A 48 -18.27 -5.82 34.86
CA ALA A 48 -18.32 -4.90 33.73
C ALA A 48 -17.87 -3.49 34.13
N ASN A 49 -18.35 -2.97 35.27
CA ASN A 49 -17.92 -1.67 35.78
C ASN A 49 -16.44 -1.66 36.18
N LYS A 50 -15.94 -2.75 36.77
CA LYS A 50 -14.51 -2.86 37.08
C LYS A 50 -13.66 -2.83 35.81
N LYS A 51 -14.04 -3.60 34.78
CA LYS A 51 -13.35 -3.61 33.49
C LYS A 51 -13.40 -2.24 32.80
N ASP A 52 -14.54 -1.56 32.79
CA ASP A 52 -14.69 -0.20 32.26
C ASP A 52 -13.86 0.82 33.05
N THR A 53 -13.81 0.70 34.38
CA THR A 53 -12.99 1.58 35.23
C THR A 53 -11.49 1.38 34.99
N GLU A 54 -11.03 0.13 34.93
CA GLU A 54 -9.64 -0.22 34.60
C GLU A 54 -9.27 0.26 33.19
N GLN A 55 -10.18 0.13 32.22
CA GLN A 55 -10.00 0.65 30.86
C GLN A 55 -9.91 2.17 30.83
N ARG A 56 -10.75 2.88 31.59
CA ARG A 56 -10.69 4.35 31.72
C ARG A 56 -9.42 4.83 32.41
N ALA A 57 -8.94 4.12 33.42
CA ALA A 57 -7.70 4.45 34.09
C ALA A 57 -6.49 4.20 33.17
N ALA A 58 -6.46 3.07 32.45
CA ALA A 58 -5.47 2.81 31.41
C ALA A 58 -5.55 3.81 30.23
N ALA A 59 -6.74 4.39 29.99
CA ALA A 59 -6.94 5.46 29.03
C ALA A 59 -6.35 6.78 29.47
N TYR A 60 -6.64 7.17 30.70
CA TYR A 60 -6.10 8.36 31.32
C TYR A 60 -4.57 8.29 31.44
N GLY A 61 -4.04 7.15 31.88
CA GLY A 61 -2.63 6.89 32.22
C GLY A 61 -1.64 6.85 31.07
N ASN A 62 -2.09 6.65 29.82
CA ASN A 62 -1.20 6.44 28.69
C ASN A 62 -0.89 7.76 27.96
N LEU A 63 0.28 8.34 28.27
CA LEU A 63 0.83 9.50 27.56
C LEU A 63 1.79 9.09 26.41
N GLY A 64 2.16 7.81 26.28
CA GLY A 64 3.00 7.32 25.18
C GLY A 64 4.41 7.91 25.12
N GLY A 65 4.97 8.35 26.25
CA GLY A 65 6.27 9.03 26.31
C GLY A 65 6.21 10.55 26.02
N GLU A 66 5.01 11.09 25.80
CA GLU A 66 4.80 12.51 25.58
C GLU A 66 4.65 13.30 26.89
N SER A 67 4.90 14.61 26.83
CA SER A 67 4.74 15.53 27.96
C SER A 67 3.26 15.72 28.34
N LEU A 68 2.98 15.79 29.65
CA LEU A 68 1.63 16.12 30.14
C LEU A 68 1.26 17.56 29.83
N VAL A 69 2.21 18.48 30.00
CA VAL A 69 2.07 19.94 29.90
C VAL A 69 3.04 20.45 28.85
N PHE A 70 2.53 21.28 27.93
CA PHE A 70 3.34 21.84 26.83
C PHE A 70 3.18 23.36 26.68
N ALA A 71 2.29 23.99 27.45
CA ALA A 71 2.12 25.44 27.42
C ALA A 71 1.64 25.99 28.76
N ARG A 72 1.97 27.26 29.01
CA ARG A 72 1.46 28.11 30.08
C ARG A 72 0.82 29.36 29.47
N VAL A 73 -0.34 29.74 30.00
CA VAL A 73 -1.08 30.94 29.61
C VAL A 73 -1.41 31.73 30.87
N ASP A 74 -1.02 32.99 30.94
CA ASP A 74 -1.45 33.88 32.02
C ASP A 74 -2.63 34.71 31.50
N ALA A 75 -3.82 34.38 31.98
CA ALA A 75 -5.08 34.98 31.55
C ALA A 75 -6.10 34.95 32.71
N PRO A 76 -7.06 35.88 32.74
CA PRO A 76 -8.10 35.87 33.76
C PRO A 76 -9.09 34.72 33.50
N GLU A 77 -9.71 34.23 34.58
CA GLU A 77 -10.71 33.17 34.52
C GLU A 77 -12.04 33.63 33.88
N GLU A 78 -12.40 34.89 34.13
CA GLU A 78 -13.52 35.58 33.47
C GLU A 78 -13.00 36.86 32.79
N PRO A 79 -13.57 37.27 31.64
CA PRO A 79 -13.15 38.47 30.93
C PRO A 79 -13.13 39.70 31.85
N GLY A 80 -11.98 40.39 31.92
CA GLY A 80 -11.77 41.57 32.78
C GLY A 80 -11.37 41.31 34.24
N GLY A 81 -11.13 40.04 34.63
CA GLY A 81 -10.59 39.68 35.95
C GLY A 81 -9.07 39.85 36.08
N GLU A 82 -8.50 39.49 37.24
CA GLU A 82 -7.04 39.45 37.42
C GLU A 82 -6.44 38.20 36.73
N PRO A 83 -5.33 38.35 35.98
CA PRO A 83 -4.70 37.25 35.27
C PRO A 83 -4.02 36.28 36.24
N ARG A 84 -4.24 34.98 36.04
CA ARG A 84 -3.56 33.90 36.78
C ARG A 84 -2.89 32.91 35.82
N PRO A 85 -1.86 32.17 36.25
CA PRO A 85 -1.22 31.19 35.40
C PRO A 85 -2.09 29.95 35.22
N TRP A 86 -2.24 29.52 33.97
CA TRP A 86 -2.91 28.31 33.54
C TRP A 86 -1.96 27.42 32.77
N TYR A 87 -1.87 26.15 33.13
CA TYR A 87 -1.11 25.17 32.38
C TYR A 87 -2.02 24.43 31.42
N VAL A 88 -1.63 24.33 30.16
CA VAL A 88 -2.37 23.65 29.10
C VAL A 88 -1.66 22.36 28.74
N GLY A 89 -2.41 21.27 28.65
CA GLY A 89 -1.86 19.93 28.49
C GLY A 89 -2.75 18.92 27.80
N ARG A 90 -2.22 17.70 27.66
CA ARG A 90 -2.85 16.57 26.94
C ARG A 90 -3.96 15.88 27.72
N ARG A 91 -4.02 16.08 29.03
CA ARG A 91 -5.03 15.51 29.93
C ARG A 91 -5.58 16.59 30.85
N PRO A 92 -6.88 16.55 31.17
CA PRO A 92 -7.41 17.39 32.23
C PRO A 92 -6.93 16.85 33.57
N VAL A 93 -6.19 17.65 34.32
CA VAL A 93 -5.68 17.28 35.66
C VAL A 93 -6.23 18.26 36.67
N SER A 94 -6.73 17.72 37.76
CA SER A 94 -7.22 18.48 38.91
C SER A 94 -6.58 17.95 40.17
N ASP A 95 -6.36 18.81 41.15
CA ASP A 95 -5.93 18.39 42.48
C ASP A 95 -7.04 17.53 43.12
N VAL A 96 -6.72 16.32 43.56
CA VAL A 96 -7.69 15.37 44.12
C VAL A 96 -8.31 15.88 45.44
N ARG A 97 -7.56 16.70 46.19
CA ARG A 97 -7.94 17.26 47.50
C ARG A 97 -8.73 18.56 47.36
N THR A 98 -8.25 19.51 46.56
CA THR A 98 -8.91 20.83 46.44
C THR A 98 -9.93 20.89 45.31
N ARG A 99 -9.85 19.95 44.35
CA ARG A 99 -10.63 19.92 43.11
C ARG A 99 -10.33 21.08 42.15
N ASP A 100 -9.29 21.86 42.43
CA ASP A 100 -8.84 22.93 41.54
C ASP A 100 -8.24 22.37 40.25
N THR A 101 -8.47 23.05 39.13
CA THR A 101 -7.89 22.66 37.85
C THR A 101 -6.41 23.02 37.82
N VAL A 102 -5.56 22.03 37.63
CA VAL A 102 -4.10 22.18 37.55
C VAL A 102 -3.64 22.21 36.10
N VAL A 103 -4.20 21.32 35.26
CA VAL A 103 -3.93 21.29 33.82
C VAL A 103 -5.24 21.37 33.06
N VAL A 104 -5.37 22.42 32.26
CA VAL A 104 -6.48 22.64 31.33
C VAL A 104 -6.24 21.80 30.09
N LEU A 105 -7.25 21.01 29.71
CA LEU A 105 -7.19 20.22 28.49
C LEU A 105 -7.12 21.14 27.26
N TRP A 106 -6.19 20.87 26.36
CA TRP A 106 -5.95 21.69 25.17
C TRP A 106 -7.15 21.82 24.22
N THR A 107 -8.04 20.83 24.20
CA THR A 107 -9.28 20.86 23.40
C THR A 107 -10.41 21.64 24.06
N SER A 108 -10.26 22.11 25.30
CA SER A 108 -11.30 22.92 25.96
C SER A 108 -11.53 24.22 25.19
N GLY A 109 -12.77 24.71 25.18
CA GLY A 109 -13.11 25.97 24.48
C GLY A 109 -12.27 27.17 24.93
N MET A 110 -11.84 27.19 26.20
CA MET A 110 -10.96 28.22 26.75
C MET A 110 -9.51 28.07 26.24
N ALA A 111 -8.93 26.87 26.31
CA ALA A 111 -7.59 26.62 25.78
C ALA A 111 -7.51 26.83 24.26
N ALA A 112 -8.55 26.47 23.52
CA ALA A 112 -8.65 26.71 22.08
C ALA A 112 -8.60 28.21 21.74
N LYS A 113 -9.32 29.05 22.50
CA LYS A 113 -9.24 30.51 22.36
C LYS A 113 -7.83 31.02 22.69
N TRP A 114 -7.22 30.54 23.78
CA TRP A 114 -5.88 30.96 24.16
C TRP A 114 -4.80 30.57 23.17
N LEU A 115 -4.86 29.35 22.63
CA LEU A 115 -3.93 28.87 21.60
C LEU A 115 -4.21 29.53 20.24
N GLY A 116 -5.45 29.95 20.00
CA GLY A 116 -5.87 30.70 18.82
C GLY A 116 -5.54 32.20 18.86
N ALA A 117 -5.18 32.79 19.99
CA ALA A 117 -4.87 34.21 20.06
C ALA A 117 -3.60 34.57 19.26
N ARG A 118 -3.53 35.80 18.75
CA ARG A 118 -2.38 36.29 17.98
C ARG A 118 -1.57 37.28 18.83
N PRO A 119 -0.24 37.39 18.64
CA PRO A 119 0.55 38.41 19.34
C PRO A 119 0.04 39.85 19.10
N GLU A 120 -0.50 40.14 17.92
CA GLU A 120 -1.05 41.46 17.57
C GLU A 120 -2.46 41.69 18.13
N ALA A 121 -3.13 40.63 18.55
CA ALA A 121 -4.47 40.63 19.15
C ALA A 121 -4.54 39.55 20.25
N PRO A 122 -3.89 39.78 21.41
CA PRO A 122 -3.74 38.77 22.45
C PRO A 122 -5.00 38.57 23.31
N ASP A 123 -6.08 39.33 23.05
CA ASP A 123 -7.28 39.40 23.89
C ASP A 123 -6.91 39.68 25.36
N ASP A 124 -7.36 38.84 26.31
CA ASP A 124 -7.09 38.96 27.74
C ASP A 124 -5.77 38.27 28.18
N ILE A 125 -4.96 37.78 27.23
CA ILE A 125 -3.74 37.02 27.53
C ILE A 125 -2.56 37.95 27.78
N VAL A 126 -1.95 37.81 28.95
CA VAL A 126 -0.79 38.63 29.37
C VAL A 126 0.53 37.94 28.99
N LEU A 127 0.58 36.62 29.11
CA LEU A 127 1.71 35.79 28.75
C LEU A 127 1.21 34.50 28.08
N ARG A 128 1.79 34.11 26.96
CA ARG A 128 1.66 32.74 26.43
C ARG A 128 3.06 32.17 26.22
N ARG A 129 3.38 31.14 27.00
CA ARG A 129 4.65 30.43 26.99
C ARG A 129 4.46 29.00 26.49
N ARG A 130 5.25 28.59 25.51
CA ARG A 130 5.42 27.18 25.13
C ARG A 130 6.52 26.57 25.99
N LEU A 131 6.27 25.38 26.49
CA LEU A 131 7.21 24.61 27.29
C LEU A 131 7.67 23.42 26.46
N ARG A 132 8.97 23.17 26.45
CA ARG A 132 9.55 21.94 25.91
C ARG A 132 9.85 21.03 27.07
N CYS A 133 9.17 19.89 27.07
CA CYS A 133 9.26 18.91 28.13
C CYS A 133 9.69 17.56 27.54
N ALA A 134 10.67 16.91 28.16
CA ALA A 134 10.93 15.49 27.97
C ALA A 134 10.24 14.76 29.12
N GLU A 135 9.06 14.20 28.85
CA GLU A 135 8.16 13.69 29.89
C GLU A 135 7.88 14.76 30.96
N HIS A 136 8.36 14.57 32.18
CA HIS A 136 8.20 15.51 33.29
C HIS A 136 9.30 16.57 33.38
N VAL A 137 10.37 16.49 32.58
CA VAL A 137 11.51 17.40 32.67
C VAL A 137 11.37 18.56 31.70
N VAL A 138 11.34 19.80 32.19
CA VAL A 138 11.32 21.03 31.39
C VAL A 138 12.73 21.31 30.87
N GLU A 139 12.95 21.07 29.58
CA GLU A 139 14.24 21.31 28.94
C GLU A 139 14.41 22.77 28.52
N ASP A 140 13.33 23.40 28.02
CA ASP A 140 13.38 24.77 27.51
C ASP A 140 12.00 25.45 27.45
N TYR A 141 11.97 26.76 27.17
CA TYR A 141 10.72 27.50 26.93
C TYR A 141 10.84 28.59 25.86
N PHE A 142 9.69 28.99 25.30
CA PHE A 142 9.54 30.08 24.36
C PHE A 142 8.30 30.92 24.64
N ASP A 143 8.44 32.25 24.69
CA ASP A 143 7.33 33.17 24.96
C ASP A 143 6.77 33.71 23.63
N GLU A 144 5.57 33.28 23.26
CA GLU A 144 4.88 33.70 22.03
C GLU A 144 4.15 35.03 22.18
N ILE A 145 3.54 35.28 23.34
CA ILE A 145 2.84 36.52 23.66
C ILE A 145 3.43 37.07 24.95
N THR A 146 3.87 38.32 24.93
CA THR A 146 4.30 39.05 26.12
C THR A 146 3.78 40.48 26.05
N VAL A 147 3.05 40.93 27.07
CA VAL A 147 2.72 42.35 27.21
C VAL A 147 3.89 43.05 27.93
N PRO A 148 4.47 44.13 27.37
CA PRO A 148 5.56 44.85 28.04
C PRO A 148 5.09 45.45 29.37
N GLY A 149 5.44 44.82 30.50
CA GLY A 149 5.23 45.38 31.85
C GLY A 149 4.69 44.45 32.94
N ALA A 150 4.34 43.20 32.65
CA ALA A 150 3.62 42.35 33.63
C ALA A 150 4.50 41.51 34.59
N LEU A 151 5.83 41.53 34.47
CA LEU A 151 6.71 40.81 35.40
C LEU A 151 7.05 41.68 36.63
N SER A 152 6.08 41.92 37.51
CA SER A 152 6.29 42.14 38.96
C SER A 152 4.97 42.34 39.71
N ALA A 153 4.54 41.34 40.46
CA ALA A 153 3.78 41.52 41.69
C ALA A 153 4.07 40.35 42.65
N PRO A 154 4.81 40.55 43.76
CA PRO A 154 4.82 39.60 44.87
C PRO A 154 3.56 39.80 45.76
N PRO A 155 3.17 38.79 46.54
CA PRO A 155 1.99 38.88 47.41
C PRO A 155 2.21 39.86 48.57
N SER A 156 1.11 40.53 48.93
CA SER A 156 1.02 41.54 49.99
C SER A 156 1.48 41.01 51.35
N GLU A 157 2.43 41.70 51.97
CA GLU A 157 2.65 41.68 53.42
C GLU A 157 2.62 43.10 54.00
N THR A 158 2.14 43.14 55.24
CA THR A 158 1.63 44.26 56.02
C THR A 158 2.66 45.33 56.43
N VAL A 159 2.23 46.59 56.29
CA VAL A 159 2.59 47.85 56.97
C VAL A 159 3.64 47.77 58.10
N SER A 160 4.68 48.62 58.02
CA SER A 160 5.06 49.51 59.12
C SER A 160 5.90 50.72 58.64
N ASP A 161 5.57 51.83 59.27
CA ASP A 161 5.86 53.23 59.01
C ASP A 161 7.29 53.64 59.39
N THR A 162 7.91 54.54 58.60
CA THR A 162 8.60 55.76 59.10
C THR A 162 9.17 56.58 57.94
N GLY A 163 8.91 57.89 58.01
CA GLY A 163 9.02 58.83 56.90
C GLY A 163 10.41 59.37 56.56
N LEU A 164 10.50 60.03 55.40
CA LEU A 164 10.77 61.47 55.28
C LEU A 164 10.60 61.94 53.81
N VAL A 165 10.19 63.20 53.64
CA VAL A 165 9.82 63.93 52.41
C VAL A 165 11.08 64.69 51.84
N PRO A 166 11.05 65.51 50.75
CA PRO A 166 11.38 65.16 49.35
C PRO A 166 12.43 66.06 48.61
N ALA A 167 12.76 65.67 47.36
CA ALA A 167 13.11 66.49 46.17
C ALA A 167 14.53 67.15 46.05
N PRO A 168 15.00 67.65 44.87
CA PRO A 168 14.58 67.51 43.46
C PRO A 168 15.74 67.22 42.45
N ARG A 169 15.37 67.23 41.15
CA ARG A 169 16.11 67.05 39.88
C ARG A 169 17.32 67.99 39.59
N SER A 170 18.21 67.54 38.69
CA SER A 170 18.94 68.33 37.67
C SER A 170 19.33 67.37 36.51
N ALA A 171 18.97 67.50 35.23
CA ALA A 171 19.07 68.58 34.23
C ALA A 171 20.49 68.84 33.69
N ALA A 172 20.69 68.35 32.45
CA ALA A 172 21.29 69.00 31.28
C ALA A 172 22.82 68.96 30.99
N ASP A 173 23.05 69.04 29.67
CA ASP A 173 24.20 69.57 28.89
C ASP A 173 25.42 68.68 28.59
N ASP A 174 26.13 68.85 27.47
CA ASP A 174 25.86 69.27 26.08
C ASP A 174 27.22 69.20 25.34
N ALA A 175 27.26 68.60 24.14
CA ALA A 175 28.19 68.84 23.01
C ALA A 175 29.75 68.76 23.21
N PRO A 176 30.62 68.93 22.17
CA PRO A 176 30.41 69.00 20.72
C PRO A 176 31.38 68.15 19.83
N THR A 177 31.05 68.16 18.54
CA THR A 177 31.72 67.68 17.31
C THR A 177 32.95 68.49 16.88
N ASP A 178 33.84 67.88 16.07
CA ASP A 178 34.57 68.59 15.00
C ASP A 178 35.00 67.69 13.81
N VAL A 179 35.12 68.32 12.63
CA VAL A 179 35.02 67.78 11.25
C VAL A 179 36.34 67.93 10.49
N ARG A 180 36.61 67.11 9.43
CA ARG A 180 37.36 67.49 8.18
C ARG A 180 37.38 66.37 7.09
N PRO A 181 37.69 66.63 5.79
CA PRO A 181 36.69 66.55 4.70
C PRO A 181 37.06 65.75 3.41
N GLY A 182 36.03 65.15 2.78
CA GLY A 182 35.61 65.26 1.35
C GLY A 182 36.47 64.81 0.14
N ILE A 183 35.92 63.89 -0.68
CA ILE A 183 36.03 63.82 -2.17
C ILE A 183 34.64 63.35 -2.74
N PRO A 184 34.16 63.84 -3.90
CA PRO A 184 32.73 63.88 -4.24
C PRO A 184 32.26 62.82 -5.27
N GLY A 185 30.99 62.40 -5.19
CA GLY A 185 30.30 61.81 -6.33
C GLY A 185 28.95 61.13 -6.07
N LYS A 186 27.93 61.65 -6.77
CA LYS A 186 26.59 61.11 -7.08
C LYS A 186 25.46 61.30 -6.06
N ARG A 187 24.44 61.99 -6.58
CA ARG A 187 23.14 62.32 -6.02
C ARG A 187 22.25 61.09 -6.23
N GLU A 188 22.05 60.29 -5.19
CA GLU A 188 20.99 59.28 -5.15
C GLU A 188 19.80 59.85 -4.38
N GLU A 189 18.65 59.89 -5.03
CA GLU A 189 17.37 60.18 -4.39
C GLU A 189 17.11 59.13 -3.31
N ARG A 190 17.11 59.55 -2.04
CA ARG A 190 16.69 58.70 -0.93
C ARG A 190 15.20 58.37 -1.11
N PRO A 191 14.79 57.09 -1.06
CA PRO A 191 13.38 56.74 -1.01
C PRO A 191 12.75 57.35 0.26
N PRO A 192 11.44 57.68 0.24
CA PRO A 192 10.77 58.25 1.39
C PRO A 192 10.89 57.30 2.59
N THR A 193 11.16 57.87 3.76
CA THR A 193 11.20 57.12 5.02
C THR A 193 9.82 56.52 5.27
N PRO A 194 9.71 55.20 5.49
CA PRO A 194 8.40 54.56 5.67
C PRO A 194 7.70 55.16 6.89
N THR A 195 6.44 55.56 6.73
CA THR A 195 5.62 55.99 7.86
C THR A 195 5.38 54.81 8.82
N PRO A 196 4.99 55.02 10.09
CA PRO A 196 4.63 53.93 10.99
C PRO A 196 3.57 52.97 10.41
N GLY A 197 2.70 53.48 9.54
CA GLY A 197 1.74 52.66 8.78
C GLY A 197 2.38 51.81 7.67
N ASP A 198 3.44 52.32 7.02
CA ASP A 198 4.22 51.56 6.03
C ASP A 198 5.12 50.53 6.70
N VAL A 199 5.70 50.84 7.85
CA VAL A 199 6.45 49.87 8.68
C VAL A 199 5.52 48.76 9.15
N ALA A 200 4.34 49.09 9.68
CA ALA A 200 3.34 48.09 10.07
C ALA A 200 2.84 47.26 8.87
N ARG A 201 2.75 47.83 7.66
CA ARG A 201 2.34 47.12 6.44
C ARG A 201 3.46 46.24 5.86
N VAL A 202 4.73 46.63 6.07
CA VAL A 202 5.92 45.84 5.72
C VAL A 202 6.16 44.72 6.74
N GLU A 203 5.92 44.96 8.02
CA GLU A 203 5.92 43.92 9.07
C GLU A 203 4.78 42.92 8.87
N ARG A 204 3.57 43.37 8.51
CA ARG A 204 2.44 42.48 8.14
C ARG A 204 2.71 41.62 6.90
N ARG A 205 3.72 41.96 6.08
CA ARG A 205 4.13 41.21 4.87
C ARG A 205 5.43 40.43 5.06
N ARG A 206 6.13 40.60 6.18
CA ARG A 206 7.28 39.76 6.49
C ARG A 206 6.76 38.40 6.95
N PRO A 207 7.08 37.30 6.24
CA PRO A 207 6.82 35.98 6.80
C PRO A 207 7.54 35.91 8.15
N LEU A 208 6.80 35.53 9.20
CA LEU A 208 7.37 35.30 10.53
C LEU A 208 8.55 34.34 10.36
N GLN A 209 9.76 34.79 10.70
CA GLN A 209 10.88 33.87 10.82
C GLN A 209 10.47 32.79 11.83
N PRO A 210 10.65 31.50 11.52
CA PRO A 210 10.28 30.45 12.44
C PRO A 210 11.10 30.58 13.73
N ASP A 211 10.41 30.52 14.86
CA ASP A 211 11.03 30.59 16.18
C ASP A 211 12.05 29.45 16.35
N ASP A 212 13.23 29.74 16.91
CA ASP A 212 14.31 28.77 17.14
C ASP A 212 13.82 27.53 17.94
N PHE A 213 12.84 27.73 18.83
CA PHE A 213 12.15 26.66 19.53
C PHE A 213 11.47 25.64 18.60
N LEU A 214 10.69 26.13 17.62
CA LEU A 214 10.01 25.28 16.64
C LEU A 214 11.03 24.52 15.78
N LEU A 215 12.08 25.21 15.33
CA LEU A 215 13.13 24.61 14.50
C LEU A 215 13.83 23.46 15.23
N ARG A 216 14.14 23.62 16.52
CA ARG A 216 14.76 22.58 17.34
C ARG A 216 13.84 21.38 17.58
N GLU A 217 12.54 21.58 17.75
CA GLU A 217 11.60 20.46 17.91
C GLU A 217 11.46 19.65 16.61
N LEU A 218 11.42 20.35 15.47
CA LEU A 218 11.39 19.71 14.15
C LEU A 218 12.70 18.99 13.77
N GLN A 219 13.81 19.26 14.46
CA GLN A 219 15.12 18.63 14.23
C GLN A 219 15.34 17.32 15.00
N ARG A 220 14.46 16.97 15.94
CA ARG A 220 14.55 15.71 16.71
C ARG A 220 14.44 14.51 15.79
N SER A 221 15.21 13.47 16.08
CA SER A 221 15.20 12.25 15.28
C SER A 221 13.86 11.53 15.38
N ARG A 222 13.47 10.92 14.27
CA ARG A 222 12.25 10.12 14.18
C ARG A 222 12.70 8.68 14.36
N SER A 223 12.21 8.02 15.42
CA SER A 223 12.47 6.61 15.70
C SER A 223 11.70 5.69 14.73
N GLY A 224 11.63 6.02 13.45
CA GLY A 224 10.79 5.39 12.44
C GLY A 224 9.29 5.70 12.56
N ARG A 225 8.89 6.61 13.46
CA ARG A 225 7.49 7.00 13.71
C ARG A 225 7.31 8.51 13.53
N MET A 226 6.16 8.90 12.96
CA MET A 226 5.78 10.31 12.89
C MET A 226 5.43 10.81 14.29
N ARG A 227 5.98 11.97 14.69
CA ARG A 227 5.67 12.61 15.98
C ARG A 227 4.47 13.52 15.85
N ASP A 228 3.73 13.60 16.95
CA ASP A 228 2.60 14.51 17.10
C ASP A 228 3.04 15.99 17.00
N ILE A 229 2.10 16.87 16.67
CA ILE A 229 2.35 18.30 16.45
C ILE A 229 1.87 19.20 17.58
N VAL A 230 1.22 18.73 18.67
CA VAL A 230 0.58 19.62 19.68
C VAL A 230 1.47 20.76 20.14
N GLU A 231 2.73 20.45 20.43
CA GLU A 231 3.74 21.40 20.89
C GLU A 231 4.11 22.46 19.82
N THR A 232 3.81 22.16 18.56
CA THR A 232 4.12 22.92 17.34
C THR A 232 2.89 23.43 16.56
N ILE A 233 1.65 23.15 17.01
CA ILE A 233 0.43 23.58 16.29
C ILE A 233 0.41 25.10 16.21
N ARG A 234 0.37 25.61 14.97
CA ARG A 234 0.27 27.05 14.68
C ARG A 234 -1.18 27.51 14.61
N HIS A 235 -1.39 28.84 14.67
CA HIS A 235 -2.71 29.46 14.67
C HIS A 235 -3.60 29.03 13.49
N ASP A 236 -3.06 29.05 12.27
CA ASP A 236 -3.82 28.69 11.06
C ASP A 236 -4.24 27.20 11.10
N GLN A 237 -3.38 26.33 11.63
CA GLN A 237 -3.68 24.91 11.83
C GLN A 237 -4.73 24.71 12.93
N MET A 238 -4.63 25.45 14.04
CA MET A 238 -5.60 25.40 15.15
C MET A 238 -6.99 25.85 14.70
N THR A 239 -7.08 26.82 13.81
CA THR A 239 -8.36 27.28 13.22
C THR A 239 -9.03 26.16 12.40
N LEU A 240 -8.25 25.31 11.73
CA LEU A 240 -8.79 24.15 11.02
C LEU A 240 -9.21 23.02 11.96
N VAL A 241 -8.45 22.80 13.03
CA VAL A 241 -8.78 21.83 14.09
C VAL A 241 -10.12 22.18 14.74
N THR A 242 -10.27 23.44 15.15
CA THR A 242 -11.41 23.96 15.95
C THR A 242 -12.55 24.52 15.11
N GLY A 243 -12.45 24.44 13.77
CA GLY A 243 -13.48 24.94 12.86
C GLY A 243 -14.81 24.19 12.95
N SER A 244 -15.86 24.73 12.30
CA SER A 244 -17.23 24.19 12.30
C SER A 244 -17.30 22.66 12.21
N PRO A 245 -18.00 21.96 13.13
CA PRO A 245 -18.06 20.50 13.18
C PRO A 245 -18.95 19.88 12.10
N THR A 246 -19.80 20.67 11.44
CA THR A 246 -20.80 20.19 10.46
C THR A 246 -20.33 20.28 9.01
N ASP A 247 -19.23 20.98 8.75
CA ASP A 247 -18.80 21.26 7.38
C ASP A 247 -18.05 20.09 6.76
N ILE A 248 -18.19 19.93 5.44
CA ILE A 248 -17.23 19.17 4.63
C ILE A 248 -16.03 20.08 4.38
N LEU A 249 -14.96 19.83 5.13
CA LEU A 249 -13.72 20.58 5.07
C LEU A 249 -12.70 19.85 4.21
N VAL A 250 -12.31 20.46 3.10
CA VAL A 250 -11.16 20.01 2.31
C VAL A 250 -9.92 20.79 2.74
N VAL A 251 -8.89 20.10 3.18
CA VAL A 251 -7.58 20.69 3.54
C VAL A 251 -6.59 20.32 2.46
N GLN A 252 -6.31 21.28 1.58
CA GLN A 252 -5.26 21.19 0.57
C GLN A 252 -3.94 21.63 1.19
N GLY A 253 -2.98 20.71 1.34
CA GLY A 253 -1.69 21.03 1.92
C GLY A 253 -0.57 20.26 1.26
N GLY A 254 0.47 20.97 0.81
CA GLY A 254 1.64 20.35 0.22
C GLY A 254 2.53 19.62 1.25
N PRO A 255 3.69 19.10 0.82
CA PRO A 255 4.61 18.36 1.67
C PRO A 255 5.02 19.14 2.93
N GLY A 256 5.00 18.48 4.09
CA GLY A 256 5.46 19.04 5.36
C GLY A 256 4.59 20.14 5.99
N THR A 257 3.38 20.37 5.47
CA THR A 257 2.40 21.34 6.00
C THR A 257 1.64 20.86 7.25
N GLY A 258 1.74 19.56 7.57
CA GLY A 258 1.11 18.95 8.75
C GLY A 258 -0.36 18.53 8.57
N LYS A 259 -0.84 18.39 7.32
CA LYS A 259 -2.24 18.04 6.98
C LYS A 259 -2.81 16.85 7.77
N SER A 260 -2.10 15.73 7.80
CA SER A 260 -2.56 14.49 8.46
C SER A 260 -2.72 14.68 9.96
N ALA A 261 -1.78 15.42 10.57
CA ALA A 261 -1.83 15.71 11.99
C ALA A 261 -3.03 16.62 12.32
N ILE A 262 -3.32 17.65 11.51
CA ILE A 262 -4.54 18.49 11.66
C ILE A 262 -5.80 17.64 11.69
N GLY A 263 -5.91 16.63 10.80
CA GLY A 263 -7.03 15.70 10.79
C GLY A 263 -7.20 14.95 12.10
N LEU A 264 -6.12 14.39 12.65
CA LEU A 264 -6.16 13.65 13.91
C LEU A 264 -6.46 14.56 15.12
N HIS A 265 -5.87 15.75 15.14
CA HIS A 265 -6.19 16.77 16.15
C HIS A 265 -7.66 17.16 16.13
N ARG A 266 -8.21 17.31 14.93
CA ARG A 266 -9.62 17.62 14.73
C ARG A 266 -10.52 16.50 15.24
N VAL A 267 -10.17 15.22 15.03
CA VAL A 267 -10.89 14.08 15.62
C VAL A 267 -10.96 14.22 17.14
N THR A 268 -9.82 14.46 17.80
CA THR A 268 -9.79 14.62 19.26
C THR A 268 -10.59 15.83 19.73
N TRP A 269 -10.51 16.95 19.01
CA TRP A 269 -11.30 18.14 19.32
C TRP A 269 -12.82 17.87 19.21
N LEU A 270 -13.25 17.20 18.14
CA LEU A 270 -14.65 16.85 17.91
C LEU A 270 -15.21 15.92 19.01
N VAL A 271 -14.43 14.92 19.42
CA VAL A 271 -14.83 13.99 20.49
C VAL A 271 -14.88 14.69 21.85
N ASN A 272 -13.85 15.44 22.21
CA ASN A 272 -13.76 16.08 23.52
C ASN A 272 -14.77 17.23 23.72
N ASN A 273 -15.34 17.76 22.63
CA ASN A 273 -16.40 18.78 22.67
C ASN A 273 -17.79 18.21 22.35
N GLU A 274 -17.96 16.88 22.51
CA GLU A 274 -19.26 16.19 22.42
C GLU A 274 -19.99 16.35 21.06
N HIS A 275 -19.26 16.67 19.99
CA HIS A 275 -19.85 16.72 18.65
C HIS A 275 -20.14 15.33 18.09
N PHE A 276 -19.25 14.37 18.36
CA PHE A 276 -19.39 12.97 17.94
C PHE A 276 -18.81 12.04 19.01
N THR A 277 -19.31 10.81 19.11
CA THR A 277 -18.62 9.77 19.89
C THR A 277 -17.46 9.20 19.08
N ALA A 278 -16.41 8.70 19.73
CA ALA A 278 -15.25 8.15 19.00
C ALA A 278 -15.63 6.98 18.07
N SER A 279 -16.59 6.15 18.49
CA SER A 279 -17.14 5.05 17.69
C SER A 279 -17.94 5.51 16.46
N ASP A 280 -18.38 6.77 16.43
CA ASP A 280 -19.07 7.38 15.30
C ASP A 280 -18.10 8.03 14.29
N ILE A 281 -16.80 7.96 14.53
CA ILE A 281 -15.77 8.51 13.65
C ILE A 281 -15.09 7.37 12.87
N LEU A 282 -14.89 7.60 11.57
CA LEU A 282 -14.08 6.75 10.69
C LEU A 282 -12.88 7.53 10.15
N VAL A 283 -11.68 7.00 10.35
CA VAL A 283 -10.43 7.50 9.75
C VAL A 283 -10.01 6.55 8.63
N ILE A 284 -9.86 7.10 7.43
CA ILE A 284 -9.47 6.36 6.23
C ILE A 284 -8.05 6.76 5.85
N GLY A 285 -7.17 5.75 5.77
CA GLY A 285 -5.76 5.93 5.46
C GLY A 285 -5.32 5.21 4.18
N PRO A 286 -4.19 5.63 3.58
CA PRO A 286 -3.68 5.04 2.34
C PRO A 286 -3.06 3.64 2.54
N HIS A 287 -2.40 3.39 3.69
CA HIS A 287 -1.68 2.14 3.96
C HIS A 287 -1.62 1.82 5.47
N GLN A 288 -1.29 0.56 5.81
CA GLN A 288 -1.28 0.07 7.20
C GLN A 288 -0.39 0.89 8.13
N ARG A 289 0.85 1.24 7.72
CA ARG A 289 1.77 2.04 8.55
C ARG A 289 1.20 3.39 9.00
N PHE A 290 0.35 4.01 8.19
CA PHE A 290 -0.35 5.24 8.57
C PHE A 290 -1.40 4.97 9.64
N LEU A 291 -2.16 3.88 9.51
CA LEU A 291 -3.16 3.48 10.51
C LEU A 291 -2.51 3.09 11.84
N ASP A 292 -1.34 2.45 11.81
CA ASP A 292 -0.56 2.17 13.01
C ASP A 292 -0.14 3.48 13.71
N TYR A 293 0.20 4.52 12.94
CA TYR A 293 0.45 5.86 13.45
C TYR A 293 -0.83 6.47 14.07
N VAL A 294 -1.98 6.41 13.38
CA VAL A 294 -3.27 6.86 13.93
C VAL A 294 -3.57 6.17 15.27
N GLY A 295 -3.35 4.85 15.34
CA GLY A 295 -3.54 4.02 16.53
C GLY A 295 -2.57 4.34 17.67
N GLN A 296 -1.46 5.02 17.41
CA GLN A 296 -0.53 5.49 18.45
C GLN A 296 -0.87 6.91 18.88
N VAL A 297 -1.16 7.81 17.93
CA VAL A 297 -1.34 9.24 18.19
C VAL A 297 -2.65 9.54 18.88
N LEU A 298 -3.78 9.06 18.35
CA LEU A 298 -5.08 9.39 18.93
C LEU A 298 -5.15 9.02 20.43
N PRO A 299 -4.64 7.86 20.89
CA PRO A 299 -4.55 7.57 22.32
C PRO A 299 -3.70 8.57 23.11
N THR A 300 -2.56 9.03 22.59
CA THR A 300 -1.75 10.08 23.26
C THR A 300 -2.50 11.40 23.37
N LEU A 301 -3.34 11.72 22.39
CA LEU A 301 -4.23 12.90 22.40
C LEU A 301 -5.44 12.76 23.34
N GLY A 302 -5.73 11.53 23.79
CA GLY A 302 -6.82 11.24 24.72
C GLY A 302 -8.07 10.69 24.05
N THR A 303 -8.00 10.33 22.77
CA THR A 303 -9.11 9.74 22.01
C THR A 303 -8.80 8.30 21.67
N ARG A 304 -9.73 7.38 21.95
CA ARG A 304 -9.57 5.94 21.68
C ARG A 304 -10.81 5.41 20.98
N ASP A 305 -10.74 4.17 20.53
CA ASP A 305 -11.88 3.44 19.93
C ASP A 305 -12.44 4.12 18.66
N VAL A 306 -11.57 4.85 17.95
CA VAL A 306 -11.86 5.40 16.62
C VAL A 306 -11.68 4.32 15.58
N ASN A 307 -12.64 4.18 14.67
CA ASN A 307 -12.53 3.20 13.59
C ASN A 307 -11.49 3.70 12.58
N ALA A 308 -10.40 2.97 12.37
CA ALA A 308 -9.37 3.31 11.39
C ALA A 308 -9.26 2.17 10.38
N VAL A 309 -9.44 2.48 9.09
CA VAL A 309 -9.53 1.48 8.01
C VAL A 309 -8.69 1.92 6.81
N GLN A 310 -8.03 0.98 6.15
CA GLN A 310 -7.33 1.25 4.90
C GLN A 310 -8.35 1.42 3.77
N LEU A 311 -8.16 2.39 2.88
CA LEU A 311 -9.10 2.66 1.79
C LEU A 311 -9.49 1.40 0.99
N SER A 312 -8.53 0.53 0.66
CA SER A 312 -8.78 -0.71 -0.09
C SER A 312 -9.63 -1.75 0.65
N ARG A 313 -9.74 -1.68 1.97
CA ARG A 313 -10.51 -2.60 2.82
C ARG A 313 -11.90 -2.06 3.20
N LEU A 314 -12.29 -0.92 2.64
CA LEU A 314 -13.57 -0.28 2.96
C LEU A 314 -14.78 -1.01 2.35
N TRP A 315 -14.56 -1.71 1.24
CA TRP A 315 -15.57 -2.49 0.52
C TRP A 315 -15.37 -3.97 0.80
N GLU A 316 -16.47 -4.69 1.04
CA GLU A 316 -16.46 -6.11 1.36
C GLU A 316 -16.07 -6.95 0.13
N GLY A 317 -15.14 -7.90 0.32
CA GLY A 317 -14.67 -8.85 -0.70
C GLY A 317 -13.15 -8.99 -0.71
N GLU A 318 -12.66 -10.07 -1.30
CA GLU A 318 -11.24 -10.29 -1.52
C GLU A 318 -10.82 -9.74 -2.89
N ILE A 319 -9.65 -9.11 -2.94
CA ILE A 319 -9.07 -8.59 -4.18
C ILE A 319 -8.19 -9.69 -4.77
N LEU A 320 -8.73 -10.39 -5.78
CA LEU A 320 -8.08 -11.54 -6.43
C LEU A 320 -7.52 -11.20 -7.81
N GLY A 321 -7.87 -10.05 -8.37
CA GLY A 321 -7.47 -9.62 -9.71
C GLY A 321 -6.85 -8.23 -9.77
N THR A 322 -6.27 -7.91 -10.93
CA THR A 322 -5.79 -6.58 -11.29
C THR A 322 -6.45 -6.11 -12.58
N ASP A 323 -6.83 -4.83 -12.62
CA ASP A 323 -7.39 -4.23 -13.83
C ASP A 323 -6.31 -3.69 -14.75
N THR A 324 -6.59 -3.73 -16.06
CA THR A 324 -5.84 -2.92 -17.01
C THR A 324 -6.04 -1.43 -16.69
N PRO A 325 -5.06 -0.55 -16.99
CA PRO A 325 -5.20 0.89 -16.73
C PRO A 325 -6.48 1.49 -17.34
N ARG A 326 -6.88 1.02 -18.53
CA ARG A 326 -8.10 1.47 -19.21
C ARG A 326 -9.36 0.97 -18.53
N ALA A 327 -9.44 -0.31 -18.18
CA ALA A 327 -10.58 -0.86 -17.45
C ALA A 327 -10.79 -0.12 -16.12
N ARG A 328 -9.70 0.10 -15.38
CA ARG A 328 -9.70 0.85 -14.11
C ARG A 328 -10.24 2.27 -14.27
N LEU A 329 -9.78 3.00 -15.29
CA LEU A 329 -10.30 4.34 -15.59
C LEU A 329 -11.82 4.34 -15.79
N VAL A 330 -12.33 3.39 -16.56
CA VAL A 330 -13.77 3.30 -16.85
C VAL A 330 -14.56 2.90 -15.61
N LYS A 331 -14.18 1.81 -14.92
CA LYS A 331 -14.88 1.33 -13.71
C LYS A 331 -14.96 2.38 -12.60
N SER A 332 -13.92 3.20 -12.50
CA SER A 332 -13.78 4.19 -11.43
C SER A 332 -14.52 5.51 -11.68
N ASP A 333 -14.98 5.74 -12.91
CA ASP A 333 -15.70 6.94 -13.33
C ASP A 333 -17.17 6.90 -12.92
N GLU A 334 -17.75 8.06 -12.57
CA GLU A 334 -19.14 8.17 -12.13
C GLU A 334 -20.15 7.69 -13.19
N ARG A 335 -19.81 7.78 -14.48
CA ARG A 335 -20.64 7.27 -15.59
C ARG A 335 -21.05 5.82 -15.39
N MET A 336 -20.24 5.00 -14.72
CA MET A 336 -20.59 3.62 -14.44
C MET A 336 -21.81 3.46 -13.54
N ALA A 337 -22.12 4.40 -12.65
CA ALA A 337 -23.36 4.36 -11.89
C ALA A 337 -24.59 4.36 -12.81
N ALA A 338 -24.57 5.13 -13.89
CA ALA A 338 -25.65 5.16 -14.88
C ALA A 338 -25.74 3.83 -15.67
N VAL A 339 -24.60 3.23 -16.04
CA VAL A 339 -24.55 1.92 -16.71
C VAL A 339 -25.12 0.82 -15.81
N LEU A 340 -24.72 0.80 -14.53
CA LEU A 340 -25.24 -0.15 -13.53
C LEU A 340 -26.74 0.05 -13.28
N GLN A 341 -27.21 1.30 -13.19
CA GLN A 341 -28.63 1.61 -13.06
C GLN A 341 -29.43 1.06 -14.25
N ARG A 342 -28.98 1.32 -15.49
CA ARG A 342 -29.62 0.78 -16.69
C ARG A 342 -29.61 -0.75 -16.73
N ARG A 343 -28.51 -1.36 -16.29
CA ARG A 343 -28.40 -2.82 -16.18
C ARG A 343 -29.44 -3.40 -15.23
N VAL A 344 -29.66 -2.78 -14.07
CA VAL A 344 -30.68 -3.20 -13.09
C VAL A 344 -32.10 -2.96 -13.64
N GLU A 345 -32.34 -1.81 -14.27
CA GLU A 345 -33.66 -1.47 -14.82
C GLU A 345 -34.11 -2.42 -15.95
N ARG A 346 -33.16 -2.94 -16.75
CA ARG A 346 -33.41 -3.94 -17.81
C ARG A 346 -33.84 -5.31 -17.30
N GLU A 347 -33.74 -5.59 -16.01
CA GLU A 347 -34.25 -6.84 -15.44
C GLU A 347 -35.77 -6.90 -15.41
N CYS A 348 -36.45 -5.75 -15.37
CA CYS A 348 -37.90 -5.70 -15.52
C CYS A 348 -38.27 -5.86 -17.00
N ARG A 349 -39.04 -6.91 -17.31
CA ARG A 349 -39.47 -7.31 -18.66
C ARG A 349 -40.99 -7.34 -18.76
N PRO A 350 -41.65 -6.19 -19.01
CA PRO A 350 -43.10 -6.10 -19.15
C PRO A 350 -43.65 -7.05 -20.22
N GLU A 351 -42.94 -7.26 -21.33
CA GLU A 351 -43.30 -8.18 -22.41
C GLU A 351 -43.43 -9.65 -21.95
N ALA A 352 -42.78 -10.05 -20.87
CA ALA A 352 -42.90 -11.40 -20.32
C ALA A 352 -44.27 -11.67 -19.68
N LEU A 353 -45.07 -10.62 -19.45
CA LEU A 353 -46.44 -10.72 -18.95
C LEU A 353 -47.33 -11.55 -19.88
N ASP A 354 -47.18 -11.39 -21.19
CA ASP A 354 -48.09 -11.97 -22.20
C ASP A 354 -48.12 -13.51 -22.14
N ALA A 355 -46.99 -14.13 -21.79
CA ALA A 355 -46.88 -15.58 -21.63
C ALA A 355 -47.63 -16.14 -20.40
N LEU A 356 -48.05 -15.28 -19.46
CA LEU A 356 -48.68 -15.65 -18.19
C LEU A 356 -50.18 -15.34 -18.15
N LEU A 357 -50.70 -14.63 -19.14
CA LEU A 357 -52.11 -14.25 -19.21
C LEU A 357 -52.97 -15.40 -19.74
N THR A 358 -54.21 -15.47 -19.26
CA THR A 358 -55.23 -16.36 -19.81
C THR A 358 -55.92 -15.69 -20.99
N ALA A 359 -56.23 -16.46 -22.03
CA ALA A 359 -56.91 -15.96 -23.23
C ALA A 359 -58.25 -15.28 -22.90
N PRO A 360 -58.72 -14.36 -23.76
CA PRO A 360 -60.02 -13.68 -23.61
C PRO A 360 -61.16 -14.68 -23.41
N SER A 361 -62.09 -14.38 -22.51
CA SER A 361 -63.23 -15.28 -22.24
C SER A 361 -64.38 -15.09 -23.24
N PHE A 362 -64.43 -13.95 -23.93
CA PHE A 362 -65.40 -13.64 -24.98
C PHE A 362 -64.83 -12.62 -25.99
N GLU A 363 -65.54 -12.43 -27.10
CA GLU A 363 -65.14 -11.51 -28.18
C GLU A 363 -65.22 -10.05 -27.70
N GLY A 364 -64.08 -9.34 -27.69
CA GLY A 364 -63.96 -7.96 -27.16
C GLY A 364 -63.38 -7.85 -25.74
N ASP A 365 -62.95 -8.96 -25.16
CA ASP A 365 -62.39 -9.04 -23.80
C ASP A 365 -60.85 -9.07 -23.81
N GLU A 366 -60.19 -8.53 -22.79
CA GLU A 366 -58.73 -8.49 -22.72
C GLU A 366 -58.14 -9.77 -22.10
N PRO A 367 -56.93 -10.21 -22.55
CA PRO A 367 -56.17 -11.22 -21.83
C PRO A 367 -55.96 -10.77 -20.37
N ALA A 368 -56.08 -11.71 -19.43
CA ALA A 368 -56.10 -11.36 -18.02
C ALA A 368 -55.31 -12.34 -17.15
N LEU A 369 -54.77 -11.82 -16.06
CA LEU A 369 -54.17 -12.62 -15.00
C LEU A 369 -55.28 -13.29 -14.21
N THR A 370 -55.28 -14.62 -14.16
CA THR A 370 -56.27 -15.40 -13.40
C THR A 370 -55.63 -15.98 -12.13
N VAL A 371 -56.07 -15.54 -10.95
CA VAL A 371 -55.54 -16.01 -9.66
C VAL A 371 -56.65 -16.68 -8.87
N THR A 372 -56.40 -17.88 -8.35
CA THR A 372 -57.36 -18.60 -7.51
C THR A 372 -57.10 -18.32 -6.03
N ALA A 373 -58.09 -17.81 -5.32
CA ALA A 373 -58.07 -17.56 -3.88
C ALA A 373 -59.18 -18.39 -3.20
N GLY A 374 -58.80 -19.48 -2.54
CA GLY A 374 -59.77 -20.47 -2.03
C GLY A 374 -60.55 -21.12 -3.17
N SER A 375 -61.88 -20.89 -3.21
CA SER A 375 -62.77 -21.39 -4.27
C SER A 375 -63.13 -20.34 -5.32
N THR A 376 -62.55 -19.14 -5.25
CA THR A 376 -62.90 -18.01 -6.12
C THR A 376 -61.77 -17.74 -7.09
N THR A 377 -62.08 -17.63 -8.38
CA THR A 377 -61.13 -17.21 -9.42
C THR A 377 -61.27 -15.72 -9.64
N LEU A 378 -60.19 -15.00 -9.38
CA LEU A 378 -60.05 -13.56 -9.58
C LEU A 378 -59.41 -13.31 -10.94
N ARG A 379 -59.85 -12.25 -11.61
CA ARG A 379 -59.39 -11.90 -12.95
C ARG A 379 -59.00 -10.43 -12.99
N VAL A 380 -57.76 -10.15 -13.39
CA VAL A 380 -57.25 -8.78 -13.54
C VAL A 380 -56.81 -8.58 -14.99
N PRO A 381 -57.39 -7.62 -15.74
CA PRO A 381 -57.02 -7.33 -17.13
C PRO A 381 -55.55 -6.97 -17.31
N ARG A 382 -54.99 -7.24 -18.49
CA ARG A 382 -53.60 -6.89 -18.85
C ARG A 382 -53.30 -5.41 -18.65
N SER A 383 -54.18 -4.54 -19.14
CA SER A 383 -54.04 -3.09 -19.06
C SER A 383 -53.87 -2.60 -17.62
N GLU A 384 -54.63 -3.17 -16.69
CA GLU A 384 -54.53 -2.84 -15.27
C GLU A 384 -53.22 -3.32 -14.64
N VAL A 385 -52.78 -4.57 -14.95
CA VAL A 385 -51.50 -5.08 -14.43
C VAL A 385 -50.33 -4.24 -14.93
N LEU A 386 -50.36 -3.80 -16.20
CA LEU A 386 -49.34 -2.92 -16.76
C LEU A 386 -49.37 -1.53 -16.13
N ALA A 387 -50.56 -0.95 -15.88
CA ALA A 387 -50.65 0.34 -15.21
C ALA A 387 -50.03 0.31 -13.80
N LEU A 388 -50.29 -0.75 -13.03
CA LEU A 388 -49.67 -0.94 -11.71
C LEU A 388 -48.15 -1.14 -11.83
N LEU A 389 -47.70 -1.86 -12.86
CA LEU A 389 -46.28 -2.08 -13.12
C LEU A 389 -45.56 -0.75 -13.42
N ASP A 390 -46.12 0.06 -14.32
CA ASP A 390 -45.56 1.35 -14.72
C ASP A 390 -45.55 2.35 -13.55
N GLU A 391 -46.62 2.38 -12.76
CA GLU A 391 -46.69 3.20 -11.54
C GLU A 391 -45.60 2.81 -10.53
N ALA A 392 -45.45 1.51 -10.23
CA ALA A 392 -44.44 1.03 -9.30
C ALA A 392 -43.01 1.30 -9.81
N ARG A 393 -42.79 1.19 -11.12
CA ARG A 393 -41.50 1.39 -11.78
C ARG A 393 -41.07 2.84 -11.83
N GLY A 394 -42.02 3.77 -12.01
CA GLY A 394 -41.78 5.22 -11.99
C GLY A 394 -41.61 5.81 -10.59
N GLY A 395 -41.96 5.08 -9.53
CA GLY A 395 -41.74 5.52 -8.15
C GLY A 395 -40.28 5.51 -7.72
N GLU A 396 -39.95 6.23 -6.64
CA GLU A 396 -38.61 6.25 -6.04
C GLU A 396 -38.29 4.95 -5.28
N GLY A 397 -37.00 4.71 -5.01
CA GLY A 397 -36.51 3.61 -4.19
C GLY A 397 -35.70 2.55 -4.96
N SER A 398 -35.21 1.56 -4.22
CA SER A 398 -34.42 0.46 -4.79
C SER A 398 -35.26 -0.45 -5.69
N HIS A 399 -34.61 -1.28 -6.51
CA HIS A 399 -35.30 -2.24 -7.37
C HIS A 399 -36.23 -3.17 -6.58
N ARG A 400 -35.79 -3.68 -5.42
CA ARG A 400 -36.60 -4.54 -4.55
C ARG A 400 -37.75 -3.77 -3.90
N GLU A 401 -37.54 -2.53 -3.46
CA GLU A 401 -38.61 -1.70 -2.91
C GLU A 401 -39.70 -1.43 -3.96
N ARG A 402 -39.31 -1.10 -5.19
CA ARG A 402 -40.23 -0.90 -6.32
C ARG A 402 -40.98 -2.19 -6.67
N ARG A 403 -40.29 -3.34 -6.72
CA ARG A 403 -40.89 -4.67 -6.94
C ARG A 403 -41.89 -5.02 -5.83
N ASP A 404 -41.55 -4.76 -4.57
CA ASP A 404 -42.42 -5.05 -3.44
C ASP A 404 -43.64 -4.12 -3.40
N ARG A 405 -43.48 -2.87 -3.83
CA ARG A 405 -44.59 -1.94 -4.06
C ARG A 405 -45.55 -2.47 -5.13
N PHE A 406 -45.04 -2.92 -6.28
CA PHE A 406 -45.84 -3.56 -7.32
C PHE A 406 -46.60 -4.78 -6.78
N ARG A 407 -45.91 -5.67 -6.03
CA ARG A 407 -46.55 -6.82 -5.36
C ARG A 407 -47.70 -6.37 -4.47
N ASN A 408 -47.48 -5.37 -3.63
CA ASN A 408 -48.49 -4.87 -2.70
C ASN A 408 -49.70 -4.29 -3.45
N GLN A 409 -49.47 -3.45 -4.46
CA GLN A 409 -50.52 -2.87 -5.30
C GLN A 409 -51.32 -3.94 -6.05
N LEU A 410 -50.66 -4.96 -6.59
CA LEU A 410 -51.32 -6.09 -7.27
C LEU A 410 -52.19 -6.90 -6.29
N VAL A 411 -51.68 -7.17 -5.08
CA VAL A 411 -52.43 -7.86 -4.03
C VAL A 411 -53.63 -7.03 -3.58
N ASP A 412 -53.47 -5.72 -3.42
CA ASP A 412 -54.56 -4.79 -3.07
C ASP A 412 -55.65 -4.79 -4.16
N ARG A 413 -55.24 -4.83 -5.44
CA ARG A 413 -56.18 -4.95 -6.55
C ARG A 413 -56.93 -6.28 -6.54
N LEU A 414 -56.23 -7.40 -6.30
CA LEU A 414 -56.83 -8.73 -6.16
C LEU A 414 -57.79 -8.81 -4.97
N LEU A 415 -57.47 -8.15 -3.84
CA LEU A 415 -58.36 -8.04 -2.69
C LEU A 415 -59.62 -7.23 -3.04
N GLY A 416 -59.48 -6.15 -3.81
CA GLY A 416 -60.62 -5.38 -4.33
C GLY A 416 -61.55 -6.23 -5.20
N GLU A 417 -60.99 -7.03 -6.12
CA GLU A 417 -61.76 -7.99 -6.93
C GLU A 417 -62.44 -9.06 -6.06
N LEU A 418 -61.74 -9.58 -5.05
CA LEU A 418 -62.32 -10.56 -4.13
C LEU A 418 -63.45 -9.96 -3.31
N ALA A 419 -63.33 -8.70 -2.87
CA ALA A 419 -64.39 -8.00 -2.14
C ALA A 419 -65.63 -7.79 -3.02
N ALA A 420 -65.45 -7.54 -4.32
CA ALA A 420 -66.55 -7.41 -5.28
C ALA A 420 -67.27 -8.75 -5.52
N VAL A 421 -66.52 -9.85 -5.69
CA VAL A 421 -67.08 -11.18 -5.98
C VAL A 421 -67.58 -11.92 -4.74
N ALA A 422 -66.93 -11.73 -3.58
CA ALA A 422 -67.20 -12.42 -2.33
C ALA A 422 -66.99 -11.51 -1.08
N PRO A 423 -67.93 -10.58 -0.79
CA PRO A 423 -67.76 -9.55 0.24
C PRO A 423 -67.46 -10.06 1.66
N ARG A 424 -68.00 -11.24 2.03
CA ARG A 424 -67.79 -11.86 3.35
C ARG A 424 -66.38 -12.41 3.56
N ARG A 425 -65.66 -12.73 2.47
CA ARG A 425 -64.28 -13.24 2.54
C ARG A 425 -63.26 -12.11 2.46
N GLY A 426 -63.54 -11.03 1.72
CA GLY A 426 -62.62 -9.90 1.59
C GLY A 426 -62.21 -9.20 2.90
N ALA A 427 -62.96 -9.38 3.99
CA ALA A 427 -62.67 -8.79 5.31
C ALA A 427 -61.68 -9.61 6.18
N ASP A 428 -61.28 -10.81 5.75
CA ASP A 428 -60.37 -11.68 6.50
C ASP A 428 -58.90 -11.32 6.21
N GLY A 429 -58.20 -10.81 7.23
CA GLY A 429 -56.78 -10.42 7.13
C GLY A 429 -55.82 -11.58 6.84
N THR A 430 -56.25 -12.83 6.92
CA THR A 430 -55.44 -13.99 6.52
C THR A 430 -55.34 -14.15 5.00
N ILE A 431 -56.32 -13.66 4.24
CA ILE A 431 -56.38 -13.84 2.77
C ILE A 431 -55.29 -13.04 2.07
N ARG A 432 -54.93 -11.85 2.57
CA ARG A 432 -53.80 -11.07 2.04
C ARG A 432 -52.53 -11.92 1.98
N ARG A 433 -52.18 -12.58 3.08
CA ARG A 433 -51.02 -13.49 3.16
C ARG A 433 -51.13 -14.69 2.21
N SER A 434 -52.35 -15.19 1.97
CA SER A 434 -52.57 -16.27 0.99
C SER A 434 -52.41 -15.81 -0.46
N LEU A 435 -52.75 -14.55 -0.77
CA LEU A 435 -52.53 -13.96 -2.10
C LEU A 435 -51.05 -13.62 -2.31
N GLU A 436 -50.37 -13.09 -1.30
CA GLU A 436 -48.92 -12.79 -1.34
C GLU A 436 -48.09 -14.05 -1.62
N ARG A 437 -48.48 -15.20 -1.06
CA ARG A 437 -47.82 -16.51 -1.27
C ARG A 437 -48.45 -17.34 -2.40
N ASN A 438 -49.26 -16.72 -3.25
CA ASN A 438 -49.90 -17.45 -4.34
C ASN A 438 -48.87 -17.76 -5.44
N ARG A 439 -48.73 -19.03 -5.81
CA ARG A 439 -47.78 -19.48 -6.83
C ARG A 439 -47.90 -18.73 -8.17
N LYS A 440 -49.09 -18.29 -8.58
CA LYS A 440 -49.26 -17.52 -9.82
C LYS A 440 -48.77 -16.08 -9.68
N VAL A 441 -48.96 -15.47 -8.52
CA VAL A 441 -48.46 -14.12 -8.21
C VAL A 441 -46.93 -14.16 -8.09
N GLU A 442 -46.37 -15.15 -7.40
CA GLU A 442 -44.91 -15.35 -7.33
C GLU A 442 -44.29 -15.58 -8.71
N ARG A 443 -44.88 -16.48 -9.53
CA ARG A 443 -44.42 -16.72 -10.91
C ARG A 443 -44.49 -15.46 -11.78
N LEU A 444 -45.52 -14.63 -11.60
CA LEU A 444 -45.63 -13.35 -12.30
C LEU A 444 -44.47 -12.44 -11.91
N LEU A 445 -44.24 -12.25 -10.61
CA LEU A 445 -43.17 -11.42 -10.10
C LEU A 445 -41.80 -11.92 -10.57
N ASP A 446 -41.52 -13.21 -10.48
CA ASP A 446 -40.21 -13.76 -10.85
C ASP A 446 -39.93 -13.72 -12.36
N ARG A 447 -40.99 -13.75 -13.19
CA ARG A 447 -40.84 -13.73 -14.64
C ARG A 447 -40.83 -12.33 -15.24
N VAL A 448 -41.67 -11.43 -14.72
CA VAL A 448 -41.79 -10.04 -15.20
C VAL A 448 -40.77 -9.13 -14.52
N TRP A 449 -40.47 -9.37 -13.24
CA TRP A 449 -39.60 -8.50 -12.45
C TRP A 449 -38.69 -9.31 -11.50
N PRO A 450 -37.76 -10.10 -12.04
CA PRO A 450 -36.78 -10.81 -11.23
C PRO A 450 -35.96 -9.88 -10.33
N SER A 451 -35.50 -10.41 -9.20
CA SER A 451 -34.57 -9.73 -8.29
C SER A 451 -33.20 -10.40 -8.41
N PRO A 452 -32.30 -9.91 -9.27
CA PRO A 452 -30.98 -10.51 -9.42
C PRO A 452 -30.11 -10.27 -8.17
N GLY A 453 -29.04 -11.07 -8.04
CA GLY A 453 -27.95 -10.80 -7.10
C GLY A 453 -26.96 -9.79 -7.68
N ALA A 454 -26.31 -8.99 -6.83
CA ALA A 454 -25.33 -8.00 -7.27
C ALA A 454 -24.15 -8.65 -8.03
N LEU A 455 -23.60 -9.76 -7.51
CA LEU A 455 -22.53 -10.52 -8.16
C LEU A 455 -22.93 -10.97 -9.57
N GLU A 456 -24.05 -11.68 -9.71
CA GLU A 456 -24.51 -12.18 -11.01
C GLU A 456 -24.80 -11.04 -12.01
N THR A 457 -25.31 -9.92 -11.52
CA THR A 457 -25.58 -8.74 -12.34
C THR A 457 -24.30 -8.17 -12.94
N LEU A 458 -23.22 -8.08 -12.16
CA LEU A 458 -21.93 -7.59 -12.64
C LEU A 458 -21.23 -8.61 -13.54
N ARG A 459 -21.26 -9.90 -13.18
CA ARG A 459 -20.69 -11.00 -13.98
C ARG A 459 -21.30 -11.03 -15.38
N SER A 460 -22.64 -11.05 -15.46
CA SER A 460 -23.34 -11.05 -16.74
C SER A 460 -23.11 -9.77 -17.56
N LEU A 461 -22.89 -8.63 -16.91
CA LEU A 461 -22.57 -7.37 -17.59
C LEU A 461 -21.19 -7.43 -18.27
N TYR A 462 -20.18 -8.05 -17.65
CA TYR A 462 -18.84 -8.17 -18.25
C TYR A 462 -18.73 -9.29 -19.28
N ASP A 463 -19.51 -10.37 -19.11
CA ASP A 463 -19.44 -11.56 -19.97
C ASP A 463 -20.15 -11.39 -21.32
N LEU A 464 -21.20 -10.55 -21.39
CA LEU A 464 -22.04 -10.39 -22.58
C LEU A 464 -21.82 -9.02 -23.25
N PRO A 465 -21.04 -8.95 -24.37
CA PRO A 465 -20.79 -7.71 -25.08
C PRO A 465 -22.05 -6.96 -25.52
N GLU A 466 -23.07 -7.68 -25.99
CA GLU A 466 -24.35 -7.09 -26.41
C GLU A 466 -25.07 -6.40 -25.25
N LEU A 467 -25.01 -6.99 -24.05
CA LEU A 467 -25.62 -6.44 -22.85
C LEU A 467 -24.86 -5.20 -22.37
N LEU A 468 -23.52 -5.28 -22.39
CA LEU A 468 -22.66 -4.15 -22.06
C LEU A 468 -22.89 -2.97 -23.01
N GLY A 469 -22.96 -3.23 -24.33
CA GLY A 469 -23.25 -2.20 -25.34
C GLY A 469 -24.62 -1.57 -25.16
N ALA A 470 -25.64 -2.37 -24.85
CA ALA A 470 -27.00 -1.88 -24.60
C ALA A 470 -27.14 -1.06 -23.29
N CYS A 471 -26.31 -1.33 -22.27
CA CYS A 471 -26.30 -0.55 -21.03
C CYS A 471 -25.40 0.70 -21.15
N GLY A 472 -24.30 0.58 -21.90
CA GLY A 472 -23.30 1.61 -22.13
C GLY A 472 -23.62 2.60 -23.25
N THR A 473 -24.71 2.42 -24.00
CA THR A 473 -25.09 3.31 -25.11
C THR A 473 -25.10 4.79 -24.69
N ASP A 474 -24.46 5.67 -25.46
CA ASP A 474 -24.32 7.12 -25.16
C ASP A 474 -23.58 7.46 -23.84
N VAL A 475 -22.95 6.47 -23.19
CA VAL A 475 -22.22 6.65 -21.92
C VAL A 475 -20.77 6.17 -22.04
N LEU A 476 -20.56 5.01 -22.65
CA LEU A 476 -19.26 4.39 -22.88
C LEU A 476 -19.00 4.21 -24.37
N ASP A 477 -17.78 4.49 -24.83
CA ASP A 477 -17.36 4.20 -26.20
C ASP A 477 -17.04 2.70 -26.41
N GLU A 478 -16.84 2.28 -27.67
CA GLU A 478 -16.59 0.87 -28.03
C GLU A 478 -15.29 0.33 -27.42
N GLU A 479 -14.25 1.17 -27.29
CA GLU A 479 -12.97 0.77 -26.72
C GLU A 479 -13.05 0.64 -25.19
N GLU A 480 -13.80 1.52 -24.52
CA GLU A 480 -14.13 1.45 -23.10
C GLU A 480 -14.94 0.19 -22.79
N GLN A 481 -15.92 -0.15 -23.63
CA GLN A 481 -16.70 -1.38 -23.51
C GLN A 481 -15.82 -2.63 -23.69
N ALA A 482 -14.95 -2.64 -24.72
CA ALA A 482 -14.00 -3.73 -24.92
C ALA A 482 -13.04 -3.90 -23.74
N ALA A 483 -12.64 -2.81 -23.09
CA ALA A 483 -11.76 -2.85 -21.91
C ALA A 483 -12.43 -3.44 -20.66
N LEU A 484 -13.76 -3.36 -20.54
CA LEU A 484 -14.53 -3.94 -19.44
C LEU A 484 -14.88 -5.41 -19.65
N HIS A 485 -14.85 -5.90 -20.89
CA HIS A 485 -15.25 -7.26 -21.22
C HIS A 485 -14.33 -8.28 -20.53
N ARG A 486 -14.94 -9.18 -19.75
CA ARG A 486 -14.25 -10.24 -19.01
C ARG A 486 -15.09 -11.53 -19.05
N PRO A 487 -14.54 -12.64 -19.57
CA PRO A 487 -15.22 -13.93 -19.55
C PRO A 487 -15.52 -14.37 -18.12
N ARG A 488 -16.69 -14.98 -17.92
CA ARG A 488 -17.12 -15.47 -16.62
C ARG A 488 -16.31 -16.69 -16.15
N ALA A 489 -15.90 -16.70 -14.89
CA ALA A 489 -15.32 -17.88 -14.24
C ALA A 489 -16.37 -18.97 -13.93
N ALA A 490 -15.93 -20.20 -13.60
CA ALA A 490 -16.85 -21.31 -13.31
C ALA A 490 -17.78 -21.00 -12.12
N THR A 491 -17.24 -20.48 -11.03
CA THR A 491 -18.01 -20.00 -9.87
C THR A 491 -17.83 -18.49 -9.68
N ALA A 492 -18.68 -17.87 -8.84
CA ALA A 492 -18.58 -16.43 -8.57
C ALA A 492 -17.36 -16.06 -7.72
N ASP A 493 -16.89 -17.00 -6.91
CA ASP A 493 -15.78 -16.78 -5.99
C ASP A 493 -14.43 -16.92 -6.71
N ASP A 494 -14.39 -17.66 -7.83
CA ASP A 494 -13.22 -17.78 -8.71
C ASP A 494 -13.02 -16.57 -9.64
N ASP A 495 -13.99 -15.66 -9.71
CA ASP A 495 -13.85 -14.46 -10.55
C ASP A 495 -12.74 -13.55 -9.97
N PRO A 496 -11.82 -13.03 -10.81
CA PRO A 496 -10.70 -12.21 -10.34
C PRO A 496 -11.18 -10.79 -10.00
N TRP A 497 -11.90 -10.66 -8.88
CA TRP A 497 -12.47 -9.41 -8.42
C TRP A 497 -11.39 -8.38 -8.10
N THR A 498 -11.57 -7.19 -8.65
CA THR A 498 -10.68 -6.05 -8.43
C THR A 498 -11.28 -5.09 -7.41
N LEU A 499 -10.46 -4.19 -6.85
CA LEU A 499 -10.96 -3.16 -5.92
C LEU A 499 -12.10 -2.35 -6.53
N ASP A 500 -11.96 -1.92 -7.79
CA ASP A 500 -12.98 -1.12 -8.48
C ASP A 500 -14.26 -1.95 -8.71
N ASP A 501 -14.16 -3.28 -8.92
CA ASP A 501 -15.35 -4.15 -8.96
C ASP A 501 -16.08 -4.20 -7.62
N LEU A 502 -15.38 -4.24 -6.48
CA LEU A 502 -16.01 -4.24 -5.14
C LEU A 502 -16.82 -2.95 -4.91
N VAL A 503 -16.33 -1.82 -5.41
CA VAL A 503 -17.04 -0.53 -5.38
C VAL A 503 -18.33 -0.60 -6.22
N LEU A 504 -18.25 -1.17 -7.43
CA LEU A 504 -19.42 -1.38 -8.30
C LEU A 504 -20.42 -2.36 -7.72
N LEU A 505 -19.97 -3.41 -7.03
CA LEU A 505 -20.83 -4.38 -6.34
C LEU A 505 -21.61 -3.75 -5.19
N GLU A 506 -20.99 -2.83 -4.44
CA GLU A 506 -21.71 -2.05 -3.43
C GLU A 506 -22.76 -1.13 -4.08
N GLU A 507 -22.43 -0.46 -5.20
CA GLU A 507 -23.42 0.35 -5.92
C GLU A 507 -24.60 -0.52 -6.41
N LEU A 508 -24.32 -1.72 -6.92
CA LEU A 508 -25.36 -2.66 -7.32
C LEU A 508 -26.21 -3.13 -6.13
N ARG A 509 -25.61 -3.41 -4.97
CA ARG A 509 -26.36 -3.73 -3.74
C ARG A 509 -27.29 -2.58 -3.39
N TYR A 510 -26.79 -1.35 -3.38
CA TYR A 510 -27.61 -0.16 -3.13
C TYR A 510 -28.77 -0.03 -4.14
N LEU A 511 -28.50 -0.16 -5.44
CA LEU A 511 -29.54 -0.06 -6.48
C LEU A 511 -30.58 -1.19 -6.40
N ILE A 512 -30.15 -2.42 -6.06
CA ILE A 512 -31.02 -3.60 -6.03
C ILE A 512 -31.81 -3.67 -4.72
N THR A 513 -31.12 -3.68 -3.59
CA THR A 513 -31.71 -3.94 -2.26
C THR A 513 -31.97 -2.68 -1.47
N GLY A 514 -31.32 -1.56 -1.80
CA GLY A 514 -31.33 -0.34 -0.96
C GLY A 514 -30.37 -0.44 0.23
N GLU A 515 -29.54 -1.48 0.28
CA GLU A 515 -28.58 -1.70 1.35
C GLU A 515 -27.56 -0.55 1.39
N THR A 516 -27.37 0.01 2.58
CA THR A 516 -26.33 1.01 2.83
C THR A 516 -25.42 0.53 3.96
N PRO A 517 -24.11 0.73 3.84
CA PRO A 517 -23.14 0.37 4.87
C PRO A 517 -23.36 1.18 6.16
N ARG A 518 -22.62 0.80 7.22
CA ARG A 518 -22.61 1.55 8.49
C ARG A 518 -22.34 3.03 8.23
N ARG A 519 -23.14 3.87 8.87
CA ARG A 519 -23.01 5.33 8.82
C ARG A 519 -22.21 5.85 10.01
N TYR A 520 -21.38 6.84 9.74
CA TYR A 520 -20.51 7.52 10.68
C TYR A 520 -20.92 8.99 10.77
N GLY A 521 -20.83 9.57 11.97
CA GLY A 521 -21.09 10.99 12.19
C GLY A 521 -20.02 11.88 11.56
N HIS A 522 -18.77 11.44 11.58
CA HIS A 522 -17.65 12.13 10.95
C HIS A 522 -16.71 11.17 10.23
N ILE A 523 -16.22 11.55 9.04
CA ILE A 523 -15.20 10.78 8.32
C ILE A 523 -13.97 11.65 8.07
N VAL A 524 -12.80 11.16 8.44
CA VAL A 524 -11.51 11.74 8.03
C VAL A 524 -10.92 10.89 6.92
N ILE A 525 -10.51 11.53 5.84
CA ILE A 525 -9.93 10.86 4.67
C ILE A 525 -8.56 11.48 4.44
N ASP A 526 -7.49 10.69 4.59
CA ASP A 526 -6.16 11.13 4.18
C ASP A 526 -5.85 10.69 2.74
N GLU A 527 -5.01 11.48 2.06
CA GLU A 527 -4.63 11.30 0.66
C GLU A 527 -5.83 11.22 -0.31
N ALA A 528 -6.86 12.02 -0.04
CA ALA A 528 -8.14 11.99 -0.75
C ALA A 528 -8.05 12.30 -2.25
N GLN A 529 -6.95 12.89 -2.72
CA GLN A 529 -6.72 13.14 -4.15
C GLN A 529 -6.62 11.85 -4.99
N ASP A 530 -6.44 10.69 -4.36
CA ASP A 530 -6.42 9.39 -5.04
C ASP A 530 -7.80 8.71 -5.07
N LEU A 531 -8.81 9.26 -4.39
CA LEU A 531 -10.16 8.72 -4.43
C LEU A 531 -10.72 8.78 -5.84
N THR A 532 -11.30 7.68 -6.30
CA THR A 532 -12.03 7.67 -7.57
C THR A 532 -13.44 8.24 -7.41
N SER A 533 -14.08 8.62 -8.51
CA SER A 533 -15.44 9.19 -8.46
C SER A 533 -16.46 8.19 -7.89
N MET A 534 -16.37 6.92 -8.29
CA MET A 534 -17.21 5.85 -7.73
C MET A 534 -16.90 5.56 -6.25
N GLN A 535 -15.65 5.65 -5.83
CA GLN A 535 -15.27 5.52 -4.42
C GLN A 535 -15.83 6.68 -3.58
N ALA A 536 -15.73 7.93 -4.07
CA ALA A 536 -16.28 9.09 -3.40
C ALA A 536 -17.81 8.99 -3.25
N ARG A 537 -18.49 8.55 -4.32
CA ARG A 537 -19.94 8.32 -4.34
C ARG A 537 -20.39 7.28 -3.31
N THR A 538 -19.67 6.15 -3.20
CA THR A 538 -19.98 5.11 -2.22
C THR A 538 -19.60 5.52 -0.79
N LEU A 539 -18.50 6.27 -0.64
CA LEU A 539 -18.07 6.81 0.64
C LEU A 539 -19.07 7.80 1.23
N ARG A 540 -19.70 8.64 0.39
CA ARG A 540 -20.77 9.55 0.80
C ARG A 540 -21.90 8.84 1.54
N ARG A 541 -22.27 7.62 1.13
CA ARG A 541 -23.33 6.80 1.78
C ARG A 541 -22.97 6.33 3.19
N ARG A 542 -21.69 6.38 3.57
CA ARG A 542 -21.20 6.09 4.93
C ARG A 542 -21.27 7.29 5.85
N VAL A 543 -21.64 8.48 5.37
CA VAL A 543 -21.85 9.64 6.26
C VAL A 543 -23.30 9.70 6.69
N ALA A 544 -23.51 9.81 8.01
CA ALA A 544 -24.82 9.97 8.61
C ALA A 544 -25.52 11.25 8.13
N ARG A 545 -26.84 11.34 8.33
CA ARG A 545 -27.58 12.57 8.03
C ARG A 545 -27.07 13.69 8.95
N GLY A 546 -26.66 14.82 8.36
CA GLY A 546 -26.02 15.91 9.10
C GLY A 546 -24.60 15.60 9.59
N GLY A 547 -24.01 14.49 9.13
CA GLY A 547 -22.60 14.17 9.37
C GLY A 547 -21.67 15.01 8.49
N SER A 548 -20.39 15.04 8.86
CA SER A 548 -19.38 15.89 8.24
C SER A 548 -18.15 15.10 7.80
N MET A 549 -17.26 15.74 7.03
CA MET A 549 -16.02 15.11 6.57
C MET A 549 -14.84 16.06 6.72
N THR A 550 -13.68 15.51 7.04
CA THR A 550 -12.38 16.18 6.93
C THR A 550 -11.57 15.49 5.86
N VAL A 551 -11.52 16.09 4.67
CA VAL A 551 -10.86 15.56 3.47
C VAL A 551 -9.47 16.17 3.40
N LEU A 552 -8.42 15.38 3.52
CA LEU A 552 -7.03 15.83 3.53
C LEU A 552 -6.35 15.35 2.25
N GLY A 553 -5.56 16.22 1.63
CA GLY A 553 -4.80 15.80 0.47
C GLY A 553 -3.90 16.85 -0.13
N ASP A 554 -3.21 16.43 -1.17
CA ASP A 554 -2.40 17.30 -2.03
C ASP A 554 -2.61 16.90 -3.49
N LEU A 555 -3.30 17.76 -4.25
CA LEU A 555 -3.49 17.56 -5.68
C LEU A 555 -2.19 17.41 -6.48
N ALA A 556 -1.04 17.93 -6.01
CA ALA A 556 0.26 17.69 -6.66
C ALA A 556 0.75 16.23 -6.49
N GLN A 557 0.24 15.53 -5.48
CA GLN A 557 0.56 14.14 -5.14
C GLN A 557 -0.54 13.15 -5.59
N ALA A 558 -1.36 13.53 -6.58
CA ALA A 558 -2.39 12.63 -7.11
C ALA A 558 -1.76 11.58 -8.04
N THR A 559 -1.79 10.33 -7.58
CA THR A 559 -1.25 9.15 -8.27
C THR A 559 -2.33 8.13 -8.64
N GLY A 560 -3.59 8.43 -8.28
CA GLY A 560 -4.76 7.65 -8.68
C GLY A 560 -4.98 7.61 -10.20
N PRO A 561 -5.91 6.75 -10.67
CA PRO A 561 -6.18 6.57 -12.10
C PRO A 561 -6.60 7.88 -12.77
N ARG A 562 -7.32 8.75 -12.05
CA ARG A 562 -7.68 10.09 -12.49
C ARG A 562 -6.89 11.13 -11.71
N ALA A 563 -6.16 11.99 -12.43
CA ALA A 563 -5.52 13.15 -11.83
C ALA A 563 -6.53 14.31 -11.77
N TYR A 564 -6.94 14.71 -10.56
CA TYR A 564 -7.78 15.88 -10.38
C TYR A 564 -6.96 17.17 -10.53
N THR A 565 -7.54 18.16 -11.19
CA THR A 565 -6.96 19.51 -11.31
C THR A 565 -7.43 20.46 -10.21
N ASP A 566 -8.59 20.16 -9.62
CA ASP A 566 -9.22 20.90 -8.53
C ASP A 566 -10.02 19.96 -7.62
N TRP A 567 -10.45 20.48 -6.47
CA TRP A 567 -11.29 19.75 -5.52
C TRP A 567 -12.78 19.82 -5.84
N ALA A 568 -13.22 20.57 -6.85
CA ALA A 568 -14.64 20.84 -7.08
C ALA A 568 -15.43 19.58 -7.45
N SER A 569 -14.85 18.74 -8.30
CA SER A 569 -15.48 17.48 -8.72
C SER A 569 -15.63 16.53 -7.53
N LEU A 570 -14.56 16.33 -6.75
CA LEU A 570 -14.59 15.43 -5.60
C LEU A 570 -15.42 16.00 -4.44
N GLY A 571 -15.30 17.29 -4.15
CA GLY A 571 -16.07 17.99 -3.13
C GLY A 571 -17.58 17.88 -3.40
N THR A 572 -18.00 18.06 -4.65
CA THR A 572 -19.41 17.89 -5.05
C THR A 572 -19.88 16.44 -4.87
N LEU A 573 -19.07 15.42 -5.18
CA LEU A 573 -19.47 14.03 -4.93
C LEU A 573 -19.56 13.68 -3.45
N LEU A 574 -18.70 14.30 -2.63
CA LEU A 574 -18.69 14.12 -1.18
C LEU A 574 -19.77 14.96 -0.49
N SER A 575 -20.36 15.96 -1.16
CA SER A 575 -21.41 16.83 -0.64
C SER A 575 -22.72 16.69 -1.44
N ASP A 576 -23.83 16.25 -0.83
CA ASP A 576 -25.09 16.11 -1.58
C ASP A 576 -25.61 17.44 -2.17
N HIS A 577 -25.21 18.60 -1.60
CA HIS A 577 -25.80 19.91 -1.87
C HIS A 577 -24.80 21.09 -1.96
N GLY A 578 -23.51 20.85 -2.16
CA GLY A 578 -22.53 21.92 -2.49
C GLY A 578 -21.99 22.74 -1.32
N ASP A 579 -22.37 22.43 -0.08
CA ASP A 579 -21.81 23.06 1.13
C ASP A 579 -20.49 22.37 1.53
N TRP A 580 -19.40 22.71 0.84
CA TRP A 580 -18.04 22.32 1.18
C TRP A 580 -17.09 23.51 1.01
N ARG A 581 -15.97 23.51 1.73
CA ARG A 581 -14.96 24.57 1.62
C ARG A 581 -13.55 24.02 1.57
N VAL A 582 -12.68 24.72 0.85
CA VAL A 582 -11.24 24.43 0.81
C VAL A 582 -10.52 25.35 1.79
N ALA A 583 -9.61 24.78 2.56
CA ALA A 583 -8.58 25.49 3.29
C ALA A 583 -7.20 25.09 2.74
N GLU A 584 -6.39 26.07 2.39
CA GLU A 584 -5.05 25.85 1.84
C GLU A 584 -3.98 26.06 2.91
N LEU A 585 -3.03 25.13 2.98
CA LEU A 585 -1.83 25.23 3.81
C LEU A 585 -0.63 25.54 2.93
N THR A 586 -0.15 26.78 3.00
CA THR A 586 0.93 27.29 2.15
C THR A 586 2.30 27.29 2.80
N THR A 587 2.40 26.93 4.09
CA THR A 587 3.66 26.93 4.84
C THR A 587 4.09 25.50 5.18
N SER A 588 5.27 25.10 4.70
CA SER A 588 5.89 23.82 5.04
C SER A 588 6.84 24.00 6.22
N TYR A 589 6.59 23.24 7.28
CA TYR A 589 7.41 23.26 8.49
C TYR A 589 8.38 22.08 8.52
N ARG A 590 8.00 20.94 7.95
CA ARG A 590 8.76 19.70 8.09
C ARG A 590 9.82 19.50 7.00
N VAL A 591 9.54 19.88 5.75
CA VAL A 591 10.50 19.70 4.64
C VAL A 591 11.47 20.90 4.60
N PRO A 592 12.80 20.67 4.56
CA PRO A 592 13.78 21.75 4.41
C PRO A 592 13.60 22.58 3.13
N ALA A 593 13.98 23.85 3.20
CA ALA A 593 13.93 24.80 2.09
C ALA A 593 14.78 24.33 0.90
N GLU A 594 15.96 23.78 1.14
CA GLU A 594 16.87 23.30 0.10
C GLU A 594 16.24 22.16 -0.72
N ILE A 595 15.50 21.25 -0.05
CA ILE A 595 14.77 20.17 -0.71
C ILE A 595 13.60 20.73 -1.52
N MET A 596 12.84 21.67 -0.96
CA MET A 596 11.73 22.30 -1.65
C MET A 596 12.22 23.10 -2.88
N GLU A 597 13.30 23.85 -2.77
CA GLU A 597 13.91 24.56 -3.90
C GLU A 597 14.36 23.59 -5.02
N PHE A 598 15.02 22.49 -4.65
CA PHE A 598 15.43 21.44 -5.60
C PHE A 598 14.24 20.83 -6.35
N VAL A 599 13.12 20.61 -5.66
CA VAL A 599 11.92 19.96 -6.23
C VAL A 599 10.98 20.95 -6.92
N ALA A 600 11.13 22.26 -6.71
CA ALA A 600 10.22 23.28 -7.22
C ALA A 600 9.99 23.24 -8.76
N PRO A 601 11.00 22.98 -9.62
CA PRO A 601 10.78 22.82 -11.06
C PRO A 601 9.85 21.63 -11.40
N LEU A 602 10.02 20.51 -10.70
CA LEU A 602 9.18 19.33 -10.85
C LEU A 602 7.75 19.62 -10.36
N ALA A 603 7.61 20.31 -9.23
CA ALA A 603 6.32 20.71 -8.68
C ALA A 603 5.50 21.57 -9.66
N ARG A 604 6.15 22.56 -10.28
CA ARG A 604 5.54 23.42 -11.31
C ARG A 604 5.12 22.65 -12.56
N THR A 605 5.85 21.58 -12.89
CA THR A 605 5.53 20.72 -14.02
C THR A 605 4.31 19.85 -13.72
N VAL A 606 4.24 19.24 -12.53
CA VAL A 606 3.16 18.30 -12.19
C VAL A 606 1.85 19.00 -11.83
N ALA A 607 1.91 20.18 -11.21
CA ALA A 607 0.74 20.92 -10.74
C ALA A 607 0.92 22.45 -10.85
N PRO A 608 0.86 23.01 -12.07
CA PRO A 608 1.16 24.43 -12.32
C PRO A 608 0.16 25.41 -11.68
N SER A 609 -1.06 24.98 -11.40
CA SER A 609 -2.13 25.81 -10.84
C SER A 609 -2.12 25.89 -9.32
N LEU A 610 -1.34 25.05 -8.62
CA LEU A 610 -1.33 24.99 -7.17
C LEU A 610 -0.26 25.92 -6.58
N PRO A 611 -0.55 26.57 -5.43
CA PRO A 611 0.46 27.32 -4.72
C PRO A 611 1.54 26.38 -4.19
N TYR A 612 2.80 26.69 -4.49
CA TYR A 612 3.93 25.92 -3.97
C TYR A 612 4.19 26.31 -2.50
N PRO A 613 4.24 25.35 -1.55
CA PRO A 613 4.44 25.67 -0.15
C PRO A 613 5.79 26.33 0.11
N GLN A 614 5.81 27.36 0.93
CA GLN A 614 7.03 28.01 1.40
C GLN A 614 7.59 27.26 2.60
N ALA A 615 8.80 26.71 2.45
CA ALA A 615 9.52 26.12 3.56
C ALA A 615 10.09 27.20 4.48
N VAL A 616 9.91 27.04 5.78
CA VAL A 616 10.44 27.99 6.77
C VAL A 616 11.79 27.54 7.33
N ARG A 617 12.10 26.25 7.28
CA ARG A 617 13.31 25.66 7.87
C ARG A 617 14.38 25.43 6.81
N ALA A 618 15.63 25.72 7.17
CA ALA A 618 16.82 25.30 6.44
C ALA A 618 17.49 24.13 7.17
N ALA A 619 18.06 23.17 6.42
CA ALA A 619 18.83 22.06 6.97
C ALA A 619 20.34 22.17 6.69
N GLY A 620 20.76 23.11 5.83
CA GLY A 620 22.16 23.37 5.47
C GLY A 620 22.49 23.01 4.02
N GLU A 621 23.66 23.44 3.54
CA GLU A 621 24.08 23.30 2.14
C GLU A 621 24.18 21.83 1.67
N ASP A 622 24.41 20.90 2.60
CA ASP A 622 24.50 19.45 2.35
C ASP A 622 23.15 18.71 2.43
N ALA A 623 22.04 19.43 2.61
CA ALA A 623 20.71 18.84 2.75
C ALA A 623 20.24 18.14 1.46
N VAL A 624 20.72 18.56 0.29
CA VAL A 624 20.44 17.91 -0.99
C VAL A 624 21.75 17.48 -1.63
N ARG A 625 21.87 16.20 -1.98
CA ARG A 625 23.02 15.65 -2.69
C ARG A 625 22.57 14.88 -3.91
N THR A 626 23.18 15.16 -5.05
CA THR A 626 23.00 14.39 -6.28
C THR A 626 24.30 13.67 -6.60
N ILE A 627 24.25 12.35 -6.76
CA ILE A 627 25.40 11.48 -6.96
C ILE A 627 25.18 10.69 -8.24
N ALA A 628 26.03 10.94 -9.23
CA ALA A 628 26.12 10.11 -10.41
C ALA A 628 26.97 8.85 -10.09
N THR A 629 26.49 7.67 -10.48
CA THR A 629 27.23 6.41 -10.34
C THR A 629 27.19 5.58 -11.62
N GLU A 630 28.06 4.58 -11.69
CA GLU A 630 28.12 3.61 -12.77
C GLU A 630 27.10 2.49 -12.54
N PRO A 631 26.45 1.93 -13.59
CA PRO A 631 25.38 0.94 -13.42
C PRO A 631 25.73 -0.27 -12.56
N TRP A 632 26.98 -0.74 -12.60
CA TRP A 632 27.44 -1.89 -11.81
C TRP A 632 27.75 -1.56 -10.35
N ARG A 633 27.91 -0.27 -10.00
CA ARG A 633 28.12 0.19 -8.62
C ARG A 633 26.83 0.63 -7.94
N LEU A 634 25.72 0.73 -8.66
CA LEU A 634 24.48 1.29 -8.16
C LEU A 634 24.03 0.67 -6.84
N LEU A 635 24.05 -0.67 -6.72
CA LEU A 635 23.64 -1.37 -5.50
C LEU A 635 24.62 -1.14 -4.34
N ASP A 636 25.92 -1.33 -4.58
CA ASP A 636 26.96 -1.13 -3.57
C ASP A 636 26.99 0.31 -3.06
N ASP A 637 26.90 1.28 -3.97
CA ASP A 637 26.81 2.69 -3.63
C ASP A 637 25.52 2.97 -2.87
N THR A 638 24.37 2.42 -3.27
CA THR A 638 23.10 2.59 -2.53
C THR A 638 23.25 2.16 -1.08
N VAL A 639 23.82 0.99 -0.83
CA VAL A 639 24.06 0.45 0.51
C VAL A 639 25.05 1.33 1.27
N ALA A 640 26.17 1.71 0.66
CA ALA A 640 27.16 2.59 1.29
C ALA A 640 26.57 3.97 1.64
N GLN A 641 25.71 4.54 0.79
CA GLN A 641 24.99 5.78 1.07
C GLN A 641 24.02 5.61 2.24
N ALA A 642 23.25 4.52 2.28
CA ALA A 642 22.31 4.23 3.36
C ALA A 642 23.04 4.08 4.71
N VAL A 643 24.13 3.31 4.75
CA VAL A 643 24.98 3.12 5.94
C VAL A 643 25.59 4.44 6.42
N ARG A 644 26.05 5.30 5.51
CA ARG A 644 26.56 6.63 5.91
C ARG A 644 25.47 7.47 6.59
N LEU A 645 24.23 7.43 6.08
CA LEU A 645 23.12 8.20 6.63
C LEU A 645 22.69 7.70 8.02
N LEU A 646 22.81 6.40 8.28
CA LEU A 646 22.57 5.81 9.61
C LEU A 646 23.52 6.36 10.69
N GLY A 647 24.75 6.74 10.32
CA GLY A 647 25.73 7.32 11.24
C GLY A 647 25.38 8.69 11.79
N SER A 648 24.23 9.26 11.42
CA SER A 648 23.72 10.53 11.95
C SER A 648 22.70 10.29 13.07
N SER A 649 22.92 10.91 14.23
CA SER A 649 22.01 10.86 15.38
C SER A 649 21.60 12.27 15.81
N ASP A 650 20.55 12.39 16.59
CA ASP A 650 20.23 13.63 17.33
C ASP A 650 20.88 13.66 18.72
N GLY A 651 21.79 12.73 19.00
CA GLY A 651 22.42 12.54 20.31
C GLY A 651 21.70 11.57 21.26
N GLN A 652 20.46 11.16 20.96
CA GLN A 652 19.67 10.24 21.80
C GLN A 652 19.12 9.02 21.03
N THR A 653 18.69 9.20 19.78
CA THR A 653 18.08 8.15 18.96
C THR A 653 18.61 8.15 17.52
N LEU A 654 18.56 6.97 16.89
CA LEU A 654 18.94 6.80 15.48
C LEU A 654 17.92 7.49 14.57
N ARG A 655 18.42 8.10 13.48
CA ARG A 655 17.59 8.74 12.46
C ARG A 655 17.09 7.71 11.43
N SER A 656 15.83 7.83 11.04
CA SER A 656 15.23 6.92 10.05
C SER A 656 15.74 7.22 8.63
N VAL A 657 16.06 6.18 7.86
CA VAL A 657 16.54 6.28 6.47
C VAL A 657 15.57 5.54 5.55
N ALA A 658 15.08 6.19 4.49
CA ALA A 658 14.33 5.52 3.43
C ALA A 658 15.14 5.42 2.15
N VAL A 659 15.22 4.23 1.58
CA VAL A 659 15.76 3.98 0.23
C VAL A 659 14.59 3.73 -0.70
N ILE A 660 14.37 4.65 -1.64
CA ILE A 660 13.24 4.61 -2.57
C ILE A 660 13.76 4.20 -3.96
N VAL A 661 13.20 3.11 -4.48
CA VAL A 661 13.57 2.51 -5.77
C VAL A 661 12.38 2.48 -6.74
N PRO A 662 12.59 2.31 -8.07
CA PRO A 662 11.50 2.13 -9.02
C PRO A 662 10.65 0.88 -8.71
N ASP A 663 9.33 0.93 -8.89
CA ASP A 663 8.43 -0.13 -8.39
C ASP A 663 8.68 -1.52 -9.02
N ASP A 664 9.13 -1.58 -10.28
CA ASP A 664 9.39 -2.84 -10.99
C ASP A 664 10.86 -3.28 -10.92
N SER A 665 11.64 -2.67 -10.01
CA SER A 665 13.02 -3.07 -9.80
C SER A 665 13.06 -4.24 -8.81
N GLY A 666 13.69 -5.35 -9.19
CA GLY A 666 14.06 -6.41 -8.23
C GLY A 666 15.08 -5.95 -7.17
N TRP A 667 15.27 -4.63 -7.00
CA TRP A 667 16.26 -4.03 -6.13
C TRP A 667 15.80 -3.96 -4.68
N ILE A 668 14.50 -4.01 -4.39
CA ILE A 668 14.02 -4.02 -2.99
C ILE A 668 14.64 -5.20 -2.24
N GLU A 669 14.47 -6.41 -2.77
CA GLU A 669 14.99 -7.65 -2.18
C GLU A 669 16.52 -7.66 -2.18
N GLU A 670 17.14 -7.20 -3.26
CA GLU A 670 18.60 -7.23 -3.39
C GLU A 670 19.31 -6.22 -2.48
N ILE A 671 18.77 -5.00 -2.34
CA ILE A 671 19.29 -3.99 -1.41
C ILE A 671 19.05 -4.45 0.03
N ALA A 672 17.89 -5.02 0.35
CA ALA A 672 17.62 -5.57 1.68
C ALA A 672 18.62 -6.67 2.03
N ARG A 673 18.86 -7.62 1.11
CA ARG A 673 19.86 -8.67 1.26
C ARG A 673 21.27 -8.11 1.49
N HIS A 674 21.68 -7.12 0.71
CA HIS A 674 22.99 -6.49 0.86
C HIS A 674 23.13 -5.70 2.18
N LEU A 675 22.04 -5.09 2.67
CA LEU A 675 22.02 -4.42 3.97
C LEU A 675 22.13 -5.43 5.13
N ASP A 676 21.52 -6.61 4.99
CA ASP A 676 21.63 -7.69 5.99
C ASP A 676 23.03 -8.29 6.05
N GLU A 677 23.68 -8.42 4.89
CA GLU A 677 25.06 -8.91 4.72
C GLU A 677 26.13 -7.86 5.07
N ALA A 678 25.76 -6.58 5.23
CA ALA A 678 26.70 -5.52 5.54
C ALA A 678 27.29 -5.69 6.96
N ASP A 679 28.61 -5.87 7.02
CA ASP A 679 29.37 -5.97 8.27
C ASP A 679 29.29 -4.66 9.08
N GLY A 680 29.00 -4.79 10.38
CA GLY A 680 29.09 -3.68 11.34
C GLY A 680 27.79 -2.93 11.67
N LEU A 681 26.64 -3.34 11.13
CA LEU A 681 25.32 -2.79 11.51
C LEU A 681 24.68 -3.60 12.64
N ALA A 682 24.27 -2.93 13.72
CA ALA A 682 23.43 -3.51 14.77
C ALA A 682 21.98 -3.71 14.28
N GLN A 683 21.25 -4.63 14.91
CA GLN A 683 19.84 -4.92 14.56
C GLN A 683 18.95 -3.67 14.58
N GLN A 684 19.14 -2.78 15.57
CA GLN A 684 18.41 -1.52 15.68
C GLN A 684 18.72 -0.52 14.55
N GLU A 685 19.94 -0.56 13.99
CA GLU A 685 20.34 0.29 12.86
C GLU A 685 19.73 -0.23 11.54
N ARG A 686 19.59 -1.55 11.41
CA ARG A 686 18.90 -2.18 10.27
C ARG A 686 17.42 -1.82 10.27
N GLU A 687 16.77 -1.86 11.44
CA GLU A 687 15.36 -1.48 11.60
C GLU A 687 15.10 0.00 11.27
N ALA A 688 16.12 0.86 11.35
CA ALA A 688 16.01 2.27 10.98
C ALA A 688 16.04 2.51 9.46
N VAL A 689 16.44 1.51 8.64
CA VAL A 689 16.42 1.60 7.17
C VAL A 689 15.17 0.95 6.60
N SER A 690 14.42 1.70 5.80
CA SER A 690 13.28 1.20 5.04
C SER A 690 13.57 1.24 3.55
N VAL A 691 13.64 0.08 2.89
CA VAL A 691 13.69 0.00 1.42
C VAL A 691 12.28 -0.11 0.86
N LEU A 692 11.89 0.79 -0.04
CA LEU A 692 10.52 0.93 -0.52
C LEU A 692 10.46 1.18 -2.03
N ALA A 693 9.41 0.66 -2.66
CA ALA A 693 9.02 1.11 -3.99
C ALA A 693 8.54 2.58 -3.95
N ALA A 694 8.70 3.33 -5.04
CA ALA A 694 8.24 4.71 -5.14
C ALA A 694 6.75 4.89 -4.80
N ALA A 695 5.90 3.98 -5.23
CA ALA A 695 4.46 3.97 -4.92
C ALA A 695 4.16 3.79 -3.42
N GLN A 696 5.07 3.17 -2.65
CA GLN A 696 4.92 2.92 -1.21
C GLN A 696 5.44 4.06 -0.34
N ALA A 697 6.14 5.05 -0.92
CA ALA A 697 6.70 6.18 -0.17
C ALA A 697 5.63 7.18 0.31
N LYS A 698 4.44 7.15 -0.29
CA LYS A 698 3.32 8.05 0.01
C LYS A 698 2.84 7.90 1.45
N GLY A 699 2.38 8.99 2.08
CA GLY A 699 1.82 8.98 3.44
C GLY A 699 2.83 8.80 4.58
N MET A 700 4.12 8.67 4.26
CA MET A 700 5.21 8.52 5.24
C MET A 700 6.16 9.72 5.23
N GLU A 701 7.00 9.85 6.25
CA GLU A 701 8.04 10.88 6.37
C GLU A 701 9.26 10.28 7.07
N TYR A 702 10.46 10.55 6.54
CA TYR A 702 11.73 10.04 7.03
C TYR A 702 12.69 11.19 7.32
N ASP A 703 13.65 10.97 8.22
CA ASP A 703 14.76 11.91 8.43
C ASP A 703 15.62 12.00 7.16
N HIS A 704 16.07 10.86 6.63
CA HIS A 704 16.88 10.80 5.42
C HIS A 704 16.18 10.01 4.33
N VAL A 705 16.25 10.50 3.08
CA VAL A 705 15.72 9.80 1.91
C VAL A 705 16.81 9.67 0.87
N LEU A 706 16.98 8.47 0.34
CA LEU A 706 17.83 8.12 -0.79
C LEU A 706 16.93 7.68 -1.95
N VAL A 707 16.83 8.48 -3.01
CA VAL A 707 16.07 8.13 -4.22
C VAL A 707 17.03 7.58 -5.27
N VAL A 708 16.78 6.34 -5.72
CA VAL A 708 17.61 5.62 -6.69
C VAL A 708 16.93 5.63 -8.05
N GLU A 709 17.69 6.00 -9.10
CA GLU A 709 17.24 6.10 -10.49
C GLU A 709 15.95 6.91 -10.69
N PRO A 710 15.98 8.23 -10.38
CA PRO A 710 14.82 9.11 -10.53
C PRO A 710 14.26 9.18 -11.96
N ALA A 711 15.11 9.00 -12.97
CA ALA A 711 14.69 8.94 -14.38
C ALA A 711 13.74 7.77 -14.65
N THR A 712 14.02 6.59 -14.08
CA THR A 712 13.18 5.40 -14.23
C THR A 712 11.85 5.55 -13.51
N ILE A 713 11.81 6.27 -12.39
CA ILE A 713 10.56 6.61 -11.69
C ILE A 713 9.73 7.58 -12.54
N ALA A 714 10.37 8.60 -13.12
CA ALA A 714 9.72 9.60 -13.95
C ALA A 714 9.15 9.05 -15.28
N ASP A 715 9.80 8.05 -15.88
CA ASP A 715 9.44 7.50 -17.21
C ASP A 715 8.13 6.68 -17.25
N ARG A 716 7.37 6.66 -16.14
CA ARG A 716 6.05 6.01 -16.03
C ARG A 716 4.90 6.94 -16.46
N GLY A 717 5.18 7.91 -17.33
CA GLY A 717 4.24 8.94 -17.75
C GLY A 717 3.91 9.97 -16.66
N PRO A 718 2.76 10.68 -16.75
CA PRO A 718 2.43 11.76 -15.83
C PRO A 718 2.33 11.36 -14.35
N ALA A 719 1.92 10.11 -14.07
CA ALA A 719 1.89 9.57 -12.72
C ALA A 719 3.31 9.35 -12.15
N GLY A 720 4.28 8.97 -13.00
CA GLY A 720 5.69 8.79 -12.62
C GLY A 720 6.35 10.06 -12.12
N LEU A 721 6.13 11.21 -12.79
CA LEU A 721 6.62 12.51 -12.32
C LEU A 721 6.07 12.90 -10.95
N ARG A 722 4.80 12.57 -10.68
CA ARG A 722 4.15 12.82 -9.39
C ARG A 722 4.64 11.86 -8.31
N GLN A 723 4.89 10.60 -8.65
CA GLN A 723 5.56 9.64 -7.76
C GLN A 723 6.97 10.12 -7.38
N LEU A 724 7.73 10.62 -8.35
CA LEU A 724 9.05 11.21 -8.09
C LEU A 724 8.93 12.44 -7.17
N TYR A 725 7.96 13.33 -7.41
CA TYR A 725 7.69 14.46 -6.53
C TYR A 725 7.40 14.02 -5.09
N ILE A 726 6.57 12.97 -4.91
CA ILE A 726 6.29 12.39 -3.60
C ILE A 726 7.57 11.87 -2.97
N ALA A 727 8.35 11.05 -3.67
CA ALA A 727 9.57 10.42 -3.18
C ALA A 727 10.60 11.45 -2.69
N LEU A 728 10.86 12.50 -3.48
CA LEU A 728 11.83 13.54 -3.14
C LEU A 728 11.39 14.40 -1.94
N THR A 729 10.09 14.48 -1.66
CA THR A 729 9.51 15.34 -0.61
C THR A 729 9.22 14.59 0.71
N ARG A 730 9.64 13.32 0.83
CA ARG A 730 9.47 12.54 2.06
C ARG A 730 10.54 12.81 3.13
N SER A 731 11.55 13.61 2.82
CA SER A 731 12.67 13.88 3.73
C SER A 731 12.42 15.08 4.64
N THR A 732 12.84 14.92 5.89
CA THR A 732 12.82 15.95 6.92
C THR A 732 14.23 16.35 7.37
N GLN A 733 15.32 15.78 6.85
CA GLN A 733 16.68 16.25 7.15
C GLN A 733 17.50 16.36 5.87
N SER A 734 17.71 15.25 5.16
CA SER A 734 18.46 15.29 3.91
C SER A 734 17.92 14.35 2.82
N LEU A 735 18.13 14.77 1.58
CA LEU A 735 17.78 14.05 0.37
C LEU A 735 19.05 13.72 -0.39
N THR A 736 19.26 12.44 -0.68
CA THR A 736 20.30 11.97 -1.61
C THR A 736 19.62 11.40 -2.84
N VAL A 737 20.06 11.80 -4.02
CA VAL A 737 19.59 11.29 -5.32
C VAL A 737 20.74 10.55 -5.97
N LEU A 738 20.62 9.24 -6.13
CA LEU A 738 21.62 8.39 -6.76
C LEU A 738 21.13 7.97 -8.15
N HIS A 739 21.92 8.22 -9.19
CA HIS A 739 21.48 8.03 -10.57
C HIS A 739 22.62 7.57 -11.49
N THR A 740 22.31 6.72 -12.45
CA THR A 740 23.21 6.33 -13.56
C THR A 740 22.79 6.99 -14.87
N ALA A 741 21.48 7.18 -15.06
CA ALA A 741 20.88 8.00 -16.11
C ALA A 741 20.93 9.49 -15.73
N PRO A 742 20.87 10.44 -16.69
CA PRO A 742 20.79 11.86 -16.35
C PRO A 742 19.49 12.14 -15.59
N LEU A 743 19.49 13.17 -14.74
CA LEU A 743 18.28 13.58 -14.04
C LEU A 743 17.16 13.93 -15.05
N PRO A 744 15.88 13.68 -14.71
CA PRO A 744 14.75 14.12 -15.52
C PRO A 744 14.83 15.60 -15.88
N GLU A 745 14.44 15.98 -17.10
CA GLU A 745 14.41 17.38 -17.56
C GLU A 745 13.63 18.29 -16.58
N ALA A 746 12.56 17.76 -15.99
CA ALA A 746 11.75 18.45 -14.99
C ALA A 746 12.49 18.81 -13.68
N LEU A 747 13.69 18.27 -13.45
CA LEU A 747 14.59 18.61 -12.33
C LEU A 747 15.88 19.32 -12.79
N ALA A 748 16.14 19.39 -14.10
CA ALA A 748 17.41 19.84 -14.66
C ALA A 748 17.56 21.37 -14.76
N ASP A 749 16.55 22.14 -14.33
CA ASP A 749 16.53 23.61 -14.46
C ASP A 749 17.27 24.30 -13.30
N ASN A 750 18.56 23.98 -13.15
CA ASN A 750 19.48 24.68 -12.24
C ASN A 750 20.26 25.74 -13.02
N GLY A 751 19.72 26.95 -13.08
CA GLY A 751 20.40 28.18 -12.63
C GLY A 751 21.84 28.51 -13.02
N THR A 752 22.45 27.95 -14.08
CA THR A 752 23.71 28.46 -14.65
C THR A 752 23.55 28.70 -16.15
N SER A 753 22.92 29.82 -16.49
CA SER A 753 23.18 30.48 -17.76
C SER A 753 24.31 31.49 -17.54
N ASP A 754 25.49 31.15 -18.06
CA ASP A 754 26.58 32.10 -18.25
C ASP A 754 26.06 33.27 -19.11
N PRO A 755 26.19 34.55 -18.70
CA PRO A 755 25.59 35.69 -19.41
C PRO A 755 26.39 36.10 -20.66
N ALA A 756 26.81 35.14 -21.47
CA ALA A 756 27.59 35.37 -22.68
C ALA A 756 27.33 34.35 -23.79
N GLU A 757 26.07 34.07 -24.11
CA GLU A 757 25.71 33.66 -25.49
C GLU A 757 24.25 33.99 -25.76
N GLN A 758 24.03 35.01 -26.59
CA GLN A 758 22.71 35.39 -27.08
C GLN A 758 22.13 34.23 -27.90
N PRO A 759 20.84 33.89 -27.75
CA PRO A 759 20.22 32.86 -28.56
C PRO A 759 20.13 33.32 -30.02
N SER A 760 20.94 32.72 -30.89
CA SER A 760 20.74 32.80 -32.33
C SER A 760 19.44 32.10 -32.71
N ALA A 761 18.66 32.78 -33.56
CA ALA A 761 17.33 32.46 -34.06
C ALA A 761 17.06 30.96 -34.38
N PRO A 762 15.79 30.53 -34.29
CA PRO A 762 15.40 29.14 -34.54
C PRO A 762 15.65 28.78 -36.01
N ALA A 763 16.45 27.74 -36.24
CA ALA A 763 16.55 27.09 -37.55
C ALA A 763 15.20 26.40 -37.86
N PRO A 764 14.77 26.40 -39.14
CA PRO A 764 13.45 25.91 -39.51
C PRO A 764 13.34 24.41 -39.25
N THR A 765 12.32 24.03 -38.49
CA THR A 765 11.82 22.67 -38.33
C THR A 765 11.63 22.02 -39.69
N ARG A 766 12.44 21.01 -40.00
CA ARG A 766 12.12 20.04 -41.06
C ARG A 766 10.95 19.18 -40.60
N PRO A 767 9.97 18.91 -41.48
CA PRO A 767 8.87 18.01 -41.16
C PRO A 767 9.38 16.57 -40.94
N PRO A 768 8.65 15.73 -40.18
CA PRO A 768 9.05 14.37 -39.90
C PRO A 768 9.05 13.57 -41.21
N THR A 769 10.22 13.24 -41.72
CA THR A 769 10.38 12.37 -42.88
C THR A 769 10.26 10.91 -42.46
N ALA A 770 9.38 10.22 -43.18
CA ALA A 770 9.20 8.78 -43.36
C ALA A 770 10.21 7.82 -42.71
N VAL A 771 9.65 6.76 -42.12
CA VAL A 771 10.31 5.53 -41.64
C VAL A 771 11.39 5.05 -42.64
N GLY A 772 12.66 5.33 -42.33
CA GLY A 772 13.80 4.72 -43.02
C GLY A 772 13.95 3.26 -42.60
N ASN A 773 14.26 2.38 -43.55
CA ASN A 773 14.47 0.95 -43.30
C ASN A 773 15.52 0.72 -42.21
N ALA A 774 15.13 0.06 -41.12
CA ALA A 774 16.06 -0.35 -40.08
C ALA A 774 17.02 -1.41 -40.63
N PRO A 775 18.34 -1.34 -40.34
CA PRO A 775 19.26 -2.41 -40.70
C PRO A 775 18.91 -3.69 -39.93
N GLU A 776 19.00 -4.85 -40.58
CA GLU A 776 18.55 -6.14 -40.02
C GLU A 776 19.38 -6.56 -38.79
N ILE A 777 18.74 -7.19 -37.79
CA ILE A 777 19.44 -7.73 -36.61
C ILE A 777 20.44 -8.79 -37.05
N GLY A 778 21.70 -8.62 -36.65
CA GLY A 778 22.81 -9.46 -37.09
C GLY A 778 23.56 -8.94 -38.32
N ALA A 779 23.14 -7.85 -38.97
CA ALA A 779 23.86 -7.26 -40.11
C ALA A 779 25.15 -6.55 -39.67
N ASP A 780 26.21 -6.66 -40.48
CA ASP A 780 27.46 -5.92 -40.29
C ASP A 780 27.28 -4.44 -40.63
N ILE A 781 27.81 -3.57 -39.78
CA ILE A 781 27.78 -2.13 -39.95
C ILE A 781 29.09 -1.51 -39.45
N ARG A 782 29.74 -0.75 -40.32
CA ARG A 782 30.90 0.05 -39.94
C ARG A 782 30.40 1.33 -39.29
N VAL A 783 30.89 1.63 -38.09
CA VAL A 783 30.44 2.77 -37.28
C VAL A 783 31.62 3.60 -36.81
N ARG A 784 31.44 4.92 -36.69
CA ARG A 784 32.42 5.85 -36.15
C ARG A 784 31.95 6.37 -34.81
N VAL A 785 32.79 6.34 -33.78
CA VAL A 785 32.45 6.83 -32.44
C VAL A 785 32.43 8.35 -32.43
N VAL A 786 31.29 8.94 -32.07
CA VAL A 786 31.07 10.41 -32.05
C VAL A 786 31.12 10.95 -30.63
N GLY A 787 30.70 10.17 -29.64
CA GLY A 787 30.71 10.57 -28.24
C GLY A 787 30.28 9.46 -27.29
N HIS A 788 30.31 9.73 -25.99
CA HIS A 788 29.81 8.82 -24.96
C HIS A 788 28.34 9.13 -24.62
N THR A 789 27.60 8.14 -24.17
CA THR A 789 26.22 8.28 -23.68
C THR A 789 26.11 7.68 -22.28
N THR A 790 25.13 8.12 -21.51
CA THR A 790 24.85 7.61 -20.16
C THR A 790 24.51 6.11 -20.19
N GLY A 791 25.08 5.34 -19.26
CA GLY A 791 24.90 3.87 -19.18
C GLY A 791 25.97 3.01 -19.88
N GLY A 792 27.17 3.54 -20.14
CA GLY A 792 28.31 2.78 -20.67
C GLY A 792 28.28 2.49 -22.18
N ASN A 793 27.33 3.08 -22.92
CA ASN A 793 27.21 2.96 -24.37
C ASN A 793 27.82 4.19 -25.08
N TYR A 794 28.19 4.04 -26.35
CA TYR A 794 28.81 5.11 -27.15
C TYR A 794 27.90 5.53 -28.29
N LYS A 795 27.75 6.84 -28.51
CA LYS A 795 27.06 7.36 -29.69
C LYS A 795 27.93 7.12 -30.92
N VAL A 796 27.39 6.46 -31.93
CA VAL A 796 28.12 6.14 -33.15
C VAL A 796 27.36 6.57 -34.40
N GLU A 797 28.08 6.95 -35.44
CA GLU A 797 27.54 7.26 -36.77
C GLU A 797 27.81 6.11 -37.73
N ALA A 798 26.85 5.80 -38.60
CA ALA A 798 27.01 4.75 -39.61
C ALA A 798 27.94 5.22 -40.74
N VAL A 799 29.07 4.54 -40.93
CA VAL A 799 29.98 4.75 -42.06
C VAL A 799 29.52 3.93 -43.26
N THR A 800 29.11 2.67 -43.06
CA THR A 800 28.59 1.81 -44.14
C THR A 800 27.87 0.58 -43.57
N PRO A 801 26.65 0.23 -44.02
CA PRO A 801 25.73 1.03 -44.85
C PRO A 801 25.19 2.26 -44.10
N SER A 802 24.89 3.34 -44.81
CA SER A 802 24.29 4.54 -44.21
C SER A 802 22.87 4.26 -43.73
N THR A 803 22.53 4.69 -42.52
CA THR A 803 21.18 4.58 -41.96
C THR A 803 20.75 5.90 -41.33
N ASP A 804 19.47 6.23 -41.48
CA ASP A 804 18.87 7.44 -40.90
C ASP A 804 18.47 7.25 -39.43
N ARG A 805 18.59 6.03 -38.87
CA ARG A 805 18.28 5.74 -37.46
C ARG A 805 19.52 5.98 -36.58
N PRO A 806 19.35 6.59 -35.39
CA PRO A 806 20.46 6.78 -34.45
C PRO A 806 21.03 5.43 -33.98
N LEU A 807 22.36 5.32 -33.92
CA LEU A 807 23.08 4.13 -33.50
C LEU A 807 23.76 4.33 -32.14
N LEU A 808 23.66 3.33 -31.26
CA LEU A 808 24.41 3.26 -30.01
C LEU A 808 25.25 1.99 -29.97
N LEU A 809 26.55 2.14 -29.69
CA LEU A 809 27.46 1.02 -29.50
C LEU A 809 27.42 0.55 -28.05
N ALA A 810 26.97 -0.69 -27.85
CA ALA A 810 27.07 -1.40 -26.59
C ALA A 810 28.48 -2.00 -26.44
N VAL A 811 29.17 -1.64 -25.36
CA VAL A 811 30.52 -2.13 -25.03
C VAL A 811 30.45 -2.94 -23.74
N ARG A 812 31.12 -4.10 -23.72
CA ARG A 812 31.11 -5.01 -22.58
C ARG A 812 31.91 -4.46 -21.40
N HIS A 813 31.51 -4.82 -20.18
CA HIS A 813 32.31 -4.56 -18.97
C HIS A 813 33.73 -5.11 -19.10
N GLY A 814 34.72 -4.23 -18.88
CA GLY A 814 36.15 -4.55 -18.93
C GLY A 814 36.81 -4.38 -20.31
N SER A 815 36.07 -4.02 -21.35
CA SER A 815 36.64 -3.70 -22.68
C SER A 815 37.20 -2.27 -22.73
N THR A 816 38.27 -2.05 -23.49
CA THR A 816 38.88 -0.73 -23.65
C THR A 816 37.92 0.24 -24.32
N ALA A 817 37.68 1.40 -23.67
CA ALA A 817 36.82 2.46 -24.18
C ALA A 817 37.33 2.95 -25.55
N PRO A 818 36.50 2.91 -26.62
CA PRO A 818 36.91 3.42 -27.90
C PRO A 818 36.99 4.96 -27.88
N GLY A 819 38.07 5.51 -28.43
CA GLY A 819 38.27 6.96 -28.51
C GLY A 819 37.32 7.62 -29.52
N ALA A 820 36.93 8.88 -29.27
CA ALA A 820 36.15 9.67 -30.21
C ALA A 820 36.88 9.75 -31.57
N GLY A 821 36.14 9.52 -32.66
CA GLY A 821 36.66 9.44 -34.04
C GLY A 821 37.11 8.05 -34.48
N THR A 822 37.11 7.04 -33.59
CA THR A 822 37.52 5.66 -33.95
C THR A 822 36.45 4.99 -34.81
N GLU A 823 36.86 4.38 -35.92
CA GLU A 823 35.99 3.54 -36.75
C GLU A 823 36.08 2.07 -36.34
N LEU A 824 34.93 1.44 -36.16
CA LEU A 824 34.79 0.06 -35.69
C LEU A 824 33.89 -0.72 -36.65
N ASN A 825 34.22 -2.00 -36.88
CA ASN A 825 33.28 -2.92 -37.52
C ASN A 825 32.40 -3.51 -36.41
N ALA A 826 31.14 -3.10 -36.39
CA ALA A 826 30.14 -3.55 -35.44
C ALA A 826 29.05 -4.33 -36.19
N TRP A 827 28.08 -4.84 -35.44
CA TRP A 827 26.88 -5.42 -36.01
C TRP A 827 25.65 -5.08 -35.20
N VAL A 828 24.49 -5.13 -35.85
CA VAL A 828 23.21 -4.77 -35.25
C VAL A 828 22.80 -5.79 -34.20
N LEU A 829 22.84 -5.38 -32.93
CA LEU A 829 22.50 -6.22 -31.79
C LEU A 829 20.98 -6.31 -31.58
N ARG A 830 20.30 -5.17 -31.56
CA ARG A 830 18.85 -5.05 -31.31
C ARG A 830 18.31 -3.68 -31.70
N HIS A 831 16.99 -3.55 -31.81
CA HIS A 831 16.29 -2.28 -31.93
C HIS A 831 15.50 -1.95 -30.66
N THR A 832 15.36 -0.66 -30.34
CA THR A 832 14.50 -0.18 -29.26
C THR A 832 13.87 1.13 -29.68
N SER A 833 12.53 1.16 -29.80
CA SER A 833 11.67 2.32 -30.13
C SER A 833 12.14 3.20 -31.31
N ASN A 834 13.19 4.00 -31.14
CA ASN A 834 13.78 4.92 -32.10
C ASN A 834 15.29 4.75 -32.32
N VAL A 835 15.98 3.85 -31.61
CA VAL A 835 17.44 3.66 -31.65
C VAL A 835 17.81 2.22 -32.02
N THR A 836 18.92 2.05 -32.74
CA THR A 836 19.51 0.74 -33.03
C THR A 836 20.79 0.55 -32.20
N PHE A 837 20.85 -0.53 -31.43
CA PHE A 837 22.06 -0.91 -30.71
C PHE A 837 22.96 -1.74 -31.62
N VAL A 838 24.23 -1.40 -31.65
CA VAL A 838 25.29 -2.15 -32.34
C VAL A 838 26.31 -2.65 -31.33
N THR A 839 26.99 -3.74 -31.62
CA THR A 839 28.07 -4.27 -30.77
C THR A 839 29.27 -4.68 -31.61
N VAL A 840 30.46 -4.62 -31.02
CA VAL A 840 31.70 -5.18 -31.59
C VAL A 840 32.00 -6.59 -31.07
N ASP A 841 31.19 -7.12 -30.15
CA ASP A 841 31.37 -8.45 -29.57
C ASP A 841 30.90 -9.54 -30.53
N GLU A 842 31.72 -10.56 -30.78
CA GLU A 842 31.35 -11.70 -31.64
C GLU A 842 30.39 -12.71 -30.96
N ARG A 843 30.13 -12.55 -29.65
CA ARG A 843 29.17 -13.39 -28.91
C ARG A 843 27.74 -13.24 -29.44
N GLY A 844 27.12 -14.37 -29.78
CA GLY A 844 25.76 -14.44 -30.31
C GLY A 844 25.70 -14.90 -31.77
N ARG A 845 26.80 -14.76 -32.52
CA ARG A 845 26.89 -15.10 -33.95
C ARG A 845 27.36 -16.52 -34.26
N ARG A 846 27.70 -17.32 -33.25
CA ARG A 846 28.12 -18.72 -33.50
C ARG A 846 26.90 -19.56 -33.87
N PRO A 847 27.03 -20.47 -34.84
CA PRO A 847 25.94 -21.40 -35.15
C PRO A 847 25.68 -22.32 -33.96
N ILE A 848 24.44 -22.82 -33.85
CA ILE A 848 24.07 -23.84 -32.86
C ILE A 848 25.00 -25.06 -33.04
N SER A 849 25.64 -25.53 -31.97
CA SER A 849 26.54 -26.68 -32.06
C SER A 849 25.77 -27.98 -32.35
N PRO A 850 26.37 -29.00 -32.98
CA PRO A 850 25.68 -30.26 -33.30
C PRO A 850 25.07 -30.95 -32.06
N THR A 851 25.74 -30.85 -30.91
CA THR A 851 25.25 -31.38 -29.63
C THR A 851 24.03 -30.61 -29.12
N MET A 852 24.03 -29.28 -29.25
CA MET A 852 22.90 -28.44 -28.85
C MET A 852 21.72 -28.56 -29.82
N ALA A 853 21.99 -28.74 -31.12
CA ALA A 853 20.95 -28.95 -32.12
C ALA A 853 20.11 -30.19 -31.79
N LYS A 854 20.74 -31.31 -31.38
CA LYS A 854 20.02 -32.52 -30.93
C LYS A 854 19.12 -32.24 -29.73
N ARG A 855 19.63 -31.53 -28.72
CA ARG A 855 18.84 -31.14 -27.53
C ARG A 855 17.67 -30.21 -27.87
N TYR A 856 17.82 -29.34 -28.87
CA TYR A 856 16.75 -28.44 -29.31
C TYR A 856 15.70 -29.13 -30.16
N VAL A 857 16.07 -30.12 -30.97
CA VAL A 857 15.10 -31.00 -31.63
C VAL A 857 14.26 -31.72 -30.58
N GLU A 858 14.89 -32.33 -29.58
CA GLU A 858 14.18 -32.98 -28.47
C GLU A 858 13.29 -32.01 -27.69
N ALA A 859 13.76 -30.78 -27.42
CA ALA A 859 12.99 -29.75 -26.72
C ALA A 859 11.77 -29.26 -27.52
N LEU A 860 11.88 -29.18 -28.85
CA LEU A 860 10.78 -28.77 -29.72
C LEU A 860 9.78 -29.90 -29.98
N ALA A 861 10.25 -31.16 -30.02
CA ALA A 861 9.41 -32.35 -30.18
C ALA A 861 8.37 -32.51 -29.07
N VAL A 862 8.68 -32.05 -27.84
CA VAL A 862 7.76 -32.12 -26.69
C VAL A 862 6.44 -31.38 -26.96
N VAL A 863 6.46 -30.34 -27.80
CA VAL A 863 5.27 -29.55 -28.13
C VAL A 863 4.29 -30.40 -28.95
N GLY A 864 4.79 -31.22 -29.86
CA GLY A 864 4.00 -32.18 -30.64
C GLY A 864 3.41 -33.27 -29.74
N GLU A 865 4.24 -33.89 -28.89
CA GLU A 865 3.81 -34.94 -27.95
C GLU A 865 2.66 -34.45 -27.03
N LEU A 866 2.81 -33.27 -26.44
CA LEU A 866 1.80 -32.67 -25.57
C LEU A 866 0.54 -32.25 -26.34
N THR A 867 0.67 -31.85 -27.60
CA THR A 867 -0.47 -31.57 -28.47
C THR A 867 -1.24 -32.85 -28.79
N ASP A 868 -0.56 -33.97 -29.00
CA ASP A 868 -1.15 -35.27 -29.31
C ASP A 868 -1.67 -36.01 -28.06
N GLY A 869 -1.45 -35.46 -26.87
CA GLY A 869 -1.92 -36.05 -25.61
C GLY A 869 -0.98 -37.08 -25.00
N THR A 870 0.27 -37.16 -25.50
CA THR A 870 1.28 -38.10 -25.02
C THR A 870 2.19 -37.39 -24.00
N ILE A 871 2.27 -37.92 -22.78
CA ILE A 871 3.17 -37.41 -21.73
C ILE A 871 4.27 -38.43 -21.49
N THR A 872 5.48 -38.08 -21.87
CA THR A 872 6.71 -38.86 -21.67
C THR A 872 7.38 -38.45 -20.35
N GLY A 873 8.11 -39.38 -19.70
CA GLY A 873 8.69 -39.14 -18.37
C GLY A 873 9.74 -38.02 -18.31
N ASP A 874 10.30 -37.63 -19.46
CA ASP A 874 11.30 -36.59 -19.62
C ASP A 874 10.73 -35.26 -20.21
N ALA A 875 9.41 -35.17 -20.43
CA ALA A 875 8.76 -33.99 -20.99
C ALA A 875 9.05 -32.69 -20.22
N ARG A 876 9.19 -32.77 -18.89
CA ARG A 876 9.51 -31.60 -18.04
C ARG A 876 10.94 -31.08 -18.25
N ALA A 877 11.90 -31.97 -18.52
CA ALA A 877 13.27 -31.57 -18.84
C ALA A 877 13.28 -30.86 -20.22
N ARG A 878 12.59 -31.44 -21.21
CA ARG A 878 12.47 -30.89 -22.56
C ARG A 878 11.75 -29.53 -22.61
N LEU A 879 10.69 -29.33 -21.81
CA LEU A 879 10.05 -28.02 -21.64
C LEU A 879 10.96 -26.99 -20.96
N SER A 880 11.83 -27.42 -20.03
CA SER A 880 12.81 -26.54 -19.41
C SER A 880 13.86 -26.05 -20.41
N GLU A 881 14.25 -26.91 -21.35
CA GLU A 881 15.13 -26.54 -22.47
C GLU A 881 14.45 -25.57 -23.44
N LEU A 882 13.17 -25.77 -23.76
CA LEU A 882 12.38 -24.84 -24.59
C LEU A 882 12.28 -23.44 -23.94
N LYS A 883 12.00 -23.39 -22.64
CA LYS A 883 12.09 -22.15 -21.84
C LYS A 883 13.49 -21.54 -21.89
N GLY A 884 14.53 -22.37 -21.86
CA GLY A 884 15.93 -21.98 -21.99
C GLY A 884 16.23 -21.30 -23.34
N MET A 885 15.68 -21.81 -24.45
CA MET A 885 15.81 -21.20 -25.78
C MET A 885 15.22 -19.78 -25.82
N ALA A 886 14.02 -19.59 -25.24
CA ALA A 886 13.38 -18.27 -25.16
C ALA A 886 14.19 -17.29 -24.29
N ASN A 887 14.61 -17.72 -23.09
CA ASN A 887 15.41 -16.89 -22.18
C ASN A 887 16.76 -16.47 -22.78
N ARG A 888 17.40 -17.35 -23.55
CA ARG A 888 18.65 -17.05 -24.25
C ARG A 888 18.49 -15.91 -25.25
N CYS A 889 17.38 -15.89 -25.99
CA CYS A 889 17.06 -14.81 -26.93
C CYS A 889 16.68 -13.51 -26.19
N LEU A 890 16.02 -13.61 -25.02
CA LEU A 890 15.66 -12.44 -24.21
C LEU A 890 16.86 -11.79 -23.50
N ARG A 891 17.85 -12.58 -23.08
CA ARG A 891 19.02 -12.13 -22.31
C ARG A 891 20.23 -11.77 -23.18
N LEU A 892 20.27 -12.24 -24.44
CA LEU A 892 21.37 -11.99 -25.39
C LEU A 892 22.75 -12.41 -24.84
N ASP A 893 22.80 -13.44 -24.00
CA ASP A 893 23.95 -13.75 -23.13
C ASP A 893 24.80 -14.95 -23.59
N GLN A 894 24.30 -15.79 -24.50
CA GLN A 894 25.00 -17.00 -24.98
C GLN A 894 25.56 -16.86 -26.41
N HIS A 895 26.50 -17.71 -26.78
CA HIS A 895 27.25 -17.59 -28.05
C HIS A 895 26.42 -17.81 -29.33
N ASP A 896 25.27 -18.48 -29.25
CA ASP A 896 24.44 -18.96 -30.38
C ASP A 896 23.03 -18.34 -30.42
N TRP A 897 22.77 -17.32 -29.59
CA TRP A 897 21.41 -16.77 -29.44
C TRP A 897 20.82 -16.27 -30.76
N LEU A 898 21.62 -15.72 -31.69
CA LEU A 898 21.13 -15.21 -32.97
C LEU A 898 20.65 -16.33 -33.90
N ASP A 899 21.36 -17.46 -33.92
CA ASP A 899 20.98 -18.63 -34.72
C ASP A 899 19.76 -19.35 -34.13
N VAL A 900 19.64 -19.39 -32.80
CA VAL A 900 18.42 -19.84 -32.11
C VAL A 900 17.24 -18.91 -32.42
N TRP A 901 17.44 -17.59 -32.35
CA TRP A 901 16.40 -16.60 -32.66
C TRP A 901 15.91 -16.71 -34.10
N ARG A 902 16.82 -16.89 -35.07
CA ARG A 902 16.47 -17.14 -36.49
C ARG A 902 15.72 -18.44 -36.67
N THR A 903 16.12 -19.49 -35.96
CA THR A 903 15.46 -20.81 -36.00
C THR A 903 14.03 -20.73 -35.45
N LEU A 904 13.78 -19.88 -34.47
CA LEU A 904 12.43 -19.59 -33.94
C LEU A 904 11.60 -18.64 -34.82
N GLY A 905 12.09 -18.24 -36.00
CA GLY A 905 11.37 -17.38 -36.94
C GLY A 905 11.50 -15.88 -36.66
N SER A 906 12.59 -15.45 -36.02
CA SER A 906 12.87 -14.03 -35.71
C SER A 906 11.77 -13.31 -34.89
N PRO A 907 11.31 -13.90 -33.76
CA PRO A 907 10.22 -13.36 -32.94
C PRO A 907 10.59 -12.04 -32.26
N ASP A 908 9.60 -11.18 -32.01
CA ASP A 908 9.77 -10.01 -31.14
C ASP A 908 9.89 -10.42 -29.66
N ARG A 909 10.20 -9.44 -28.81
CA ARG A 909 10.41 -9.65 -27.37
C ARG A 909 9.15 -10.16 -26.67
N ASP A 910 7.98 -9.69 -27.08
CA ASP A 910 6.69 -10.05 -26.47
C ASP A 910 6.33 -11.50 -26.82
N ARG A 911 6.52 -11.93 -28.06
CA ARG A 911 6.34 -13.34 -28.47
C ARG A 911 7.32 -14.26 -27.75
N LEU A 912 8.58 -13.85 -27.56
CA LEU A 912 9.55 -14.63 -26.78
C LEU A 912 9.16 -14.76 -25.31
N ALA A 913 8.58 -13.72 -24.70
CA ALA A 913 8.06 -13.77 -23.34
C ALA A 913 6.87 -14.76 -23.25
N LEU A 914 5.96 -14.71 -24.22
CA LEU A 914 4.85 -15.66 -24.31
C LEU A 914 5.33 -17.11 -24.45
N LEU A 915 6.38 -17.39 -25.23
CA LEU A 915 6.95 -18.75 -25.34
C LEU A 915 7.56 -19.23 -24.03
N ARG A 916 8.30 -18.36 -23.34
CA ARG A 916 8.90 -18.64 -22.02
C ARG A 916 7.81 -18.97 -21.00
N ASP A 917 6.74 -18.17 -20.99
CA ASP A 917 5.65 -18.29 -20.02
C ASP A 917 4.80 -19.52 -20.32
N LEU A 918 4.50 -19.80 -21.59
CA LEU A 918 3.85 -21.03 -22.03
C LEU A 918 4.65 -22.27 -21.60
N ALA A 919 5.96 -22.33 -21.87
CA ALA A 919 6.80 -23.44 -21.46
C ALA A 919 6.90 -23.60 -19.93
N ALA A 920 6.95 -22.48 -19.19
CA ALA A 920 7.00 -22.49 -17.72
C ALA A 920 5.67 -22.93 -17.09
N ASN A 921 4.55 -22.43 -17.61
CA ASN A 921 3.21 -22.76 -17.14
C ASN A 921 2.89 -24.24 -17.39
N THR A 922 3.18 -24.75 -18.59
CA THR A 922 2.99 -26.17 -18.92
C THR A 922 3.87 -27.09 -18.08
N ASN A 923 5.12 -26.70 -17.81
CA ASN A 923 5.98 -27.48 -16.92
C ASN A 923 5.44 -27.53 -15.47
N ARG A 924 4.84 -26.44 -14.98
CA ARG A 924 4.15 -26.44 -13.69
C ARG A 924 2.87 -27.29 -13.71
N ALA A 925 2.08 -27.23 -14.79
CA ALA A 925 0.88 -28.06 -14.94
C ALA A 925 1.19 -29.57 -15.04
N LEU A 926 2.32 -29.96 -15.64
CA LEU A 926 2.81 -31.34 -15.62
C LEU A 926 3.37 -31.77 -14.25
N ALA A 927 3.49 -30.84 -13.29
CA ALA A 927 3.89 -31.17 -11.91
C ALA A 927 2.70 -31.55 -11.02
N SER A 928 1.47 -31.24 -11.43
CA SER A 928 0.23 -31.62 -10.76
C SER A 928 -0.33 -32.93 -11.32
N ASP A 929 -1.02 -33.73 -10.49
CA ASP A 929 -1.57 -35.06 -10.84
C ASP A 929 -2.60 -35.06 -11.98
N THR A 930 -3.10 -33.90 -12.42
CA THR A 930 -4.03 -33.73 -13.54
C THR A 930 -3.56 -32.62 -14.50
N PRO A 931 -2.75 -32.95 -15.51
CA PRO A 931 -2.25 -31.96 -16.45
C PRO A 931 -3.33 -31.47 -17.42
N ASP A 932 -3.59 -30.17 -17.43
CA ASP A 932 -4.52 -29.52 -18.35
C ASP A 932 -3.91 -29.37 -19.76
N LEU A 933 -3.99 -30.44 -20.54
CA LEU A 933 -3.50 -30.46 -21.93
C LEU A 933 -4.40 -29.67 -22.89
N ASP A 934 -5.68 -29.48 -22.57
CA ASP A 934 -6.60 -28.72 -23.41
C ASP A 934 -6.41 -27.21 -23.27
N GLY A 935 -6.07 -26.74 -22.06
CA GLY A 935 -5.58 -25.39 -21.81
C GLY A 935 -4.27 -25.11 -22.56
N PHE A 936 -3.31 -26.05 -22.51
CA PHE A 936 -2.07 -25.93 -23.28
C PHE A 936 -2.30 -25.81 -24.78
N ARG A 937 -3.14 -26.67 -25.37
CA ARG A 937 -3.48 -26.63 -26.81
C ARG A 937 -4.13 -25.29 -27.20
N SER A 938 -4.98 -24.76 -26.34
CA SER A 938 -5.68 -23.49 -26.57
C SER A 938 -4.71 -22.31 -26.51
N GLU A 939 -3.80 -22.31 -25.54
CA GLU A 939 -2.78 -21.27 -25.37
C GLU A 939 -1.71 -21.30 -26.47
N LEU A 940 -1.31 -22.50 -26.93
CA LEU A 940 -0.39 -22.68 -28.05
C LEU A 940 -0.98 -22.14 -29.37
N ARG A 941 -2.29 -22.33 -29.58
CA ARG A 941 -3.02 -21.75 -30.72
C ARG A 941 -3.13 -20.23 -30.59
N ARG A 942 -3.53 -19.72 -29.42
CA ARG A 942 -3.71 -18.29 -29.15
C ARG A 942 -2.42 -17.49 -29.30
N SER A 943 -1.29 -18.06 -28.89
CA SER A 943 0.02 -17.43 -28.96
C SER A 943 0.66 -17.46 -30.37
N GLY A 944 0.06 -18.20 -31.31
CA GLY A 944 0.56 -18.31 -32.69
C GLY A 944 1.92 -19.01 -32.81
N TRP A 945 2.32 -19.80 -31.82
CA TRP A 945 3.61 -20.51 -31.79
C TRP A 945 3.58 -21.88 -32.46
N ALA A 946 2.40 -22.47 -32.68
CA ALA A 946 2.26 -23.83 -33.23
C ALA A 946 3.03 -24.04 -34.54
N GLU A 947 2.82 -23.16 -35.54
CA GLU A 947 3.49 -23.26 -36.84
C GLU A 947 4.98 -22.93 -36.75
N ALA A 948 5.35 -21.90 -35.97
CA ALA A 948 6.73 -21.45 -35.82
C ALA A 948 7.62 -22.49 -35.13
N LEU A 949 7.13 -23.18 -34.10
CA LEU A 949 7.89 -24.24 -33.42
C LEU A 949 8.01 -25.50 -34.28
N THR A 950 6.99 -25.80 -35.08
CA THR A 950 7.02 -26.92 -36.04
C THR A 950 8.05 -26.65 -37.16
N GLU A 951 8.10 -25.42 -37.67
CA GLU A 951 9.12 -24.97 -38.63
C GLU A 951 10.52 -25.03 -38.05
N ALA A 952 10.69 -24.55 -36.81
CA ALA A 952 11.95 -24.60 -36.08
C ALA A 952 12.46 -26.04 -35.91
N HIS A 953 11.57 -26.97 -35.54
CA HIS A 953 11.87 -28.39 -35.36
C HIS A 953 12.40 -29.00 -36.67
N ARG A 954 11.65 -28.86 -37.77
CA ARG A 954 12.04 -29.37 -39.08
C ARG A 954 13.33 -28.75 -39.62
N THR A 955 13.53 -27.46 -39.39
CA THR A 955 14.77 -26.75 -39.78
C THR A 955 15.99 -27.34 -39.08
N LEU A 956 15.88 -27.63 -37.78
CA LEU A 956 16.97 -28.24 -37.02
C LEU A 956 17.20 -29.72 -37.40
N GLU A 957 16.15 -30.49 -37.64
CA GLU A 957 16.27 -31.88 -38.14
C GLU A 957 16.98 -31.96 -39.48
N GLN A 958 16.63 -31.08 -40.43
CA GLN A 958 17.30 -30.99 -41.73
C GLN A 958 18.77 -30.59 -41.59
N ARG A 959 19.08 -29.66 -40.68
CA ARG A 959 20.47 -29.27 -40.38
C ARG A 959 21.26 -30.44 -39.79
N ILE A 960 20.67 -31.23 -38.88
CA ILE A 960 21.32 -32.43 -38.33
C ILE A 960 21.53 -33.46 -39.43
N ALA A 961 20.52 -33.75 -40.26
CA ALA A 961 20.62 -34.69 -41.37
C ALA A 961 21.76 -34.30 -42.35
N ALA A 962 21.85 -33.02 -42.75
CA ALA A 962 22.89 -32.50 -43.62
C ALA A 962 24.32 -32.60 -43.03
N ILE A 963 24.46 -32.52 -41.70
CA ILE A 963 25.74 -32.73 -41.00
C ILE A 963 26.12 -34.23 -41.00
N THR A 964 25.14 -35.13 -40.94
CA THR A 964 25.35 -36.59 -41.01
C THR A 964 25.60 -37.11 -42.43
N ASP A 965 25.11 -36.42 -43.46
CA ASP A 965 25.23 -36.80 -44.88
C ASP A 965 26.43 -36.16 -45.61
N SER A 966 27.30 -35.41 -44.92
CA SER A 966 28.54 -34.91 -45.55
C SER A 966 29.54 -36.06 -45.76
N PRO A 967 29.95 -36.37 -47.01
CA PRO A 967 30.94 -37.42 -47.28
C PRO A 967 32.29 -37.02 -46.71
N VAL A 968 32.97 -37.99 -46.10
CA VAL A 968 34.42 -37.96 -45.85
C VAL A 968 35.09 -37.85 -47.21
N ASP A 969 35.80 -36.76 -47.48
CA ASP A 969 36.70 -36.65 -48.62
C ASP A 969 38.15 -36.51 -48.14
N GLU A 970 38.98 -37.37 -48.67
CA GLU A 970 40.37 -37.61 -48.31
C GLU A 970 41.29 -36.45 -48.77
N ASN A 971 42.43 -36.32 -48.06
CA ASN A 971 43.54 -35.38 -48.28
C ASN A 971 43.95 -35.13 -49.75
N PRO A 972 44.65 -34.00 -50.00
CA PRO A 972 46.09 -34.19 -50.28
C PRO A 972 47.01 -33.19 -49.56
N ASP A 973 48.18 -33.72 -49.22
CA ASP A 973 49.37 -33.05 -48.68
C ASP A 973 49.80 -31.80 -49.45
N THR A 974 50.28 -30.75 -48.78
CA THR A 974 51.64 -30.20 -49.02
C THR A 974 52.06 -29.13 -48.00
N GLU A 975 53.28 -29.35 -47.47
CA GLU A 975 54.33 -28.37 -47.16
C GLU A 975 54.33 -27.53 -45.85
N SER A 976 55.18 -28.02 -44.94
CA SER A 976 56.42 -27.35 -44.49
C SER A 976 56.40 -26.51 -43.19
N ALA A 977 57.05 -27.07 -42.17
CA ALA A 977 57.67 -26.36 -41.05
C ALA A 977 58.89 -25.54 -41.51
N PRO A 978 59.39 -24.59 -40.69
CA PRO A 978 60.53 -24.89 -39.80
C PRO A 978 60.28 -24.36 -38.38
N SER A 979 60.43 -25.15 -37.31
CA SER A 979 61.67 -25.53 -36.63
C SER A 979 62.51 -24.33 -36.14
N GLU A 980 62.42 -24.03 -34.84
CA GLU A 980 63.57 -23.68 -34.01
C GLU A 980 63.36 -24.24 -32.58
N ARG A 981 64.20 -25.21 -32.23
CA ARG A 981 64.53 -25.70 -30.87
C ARG A 981 66.00 -25.27 -30.65
N PRO A 982 66.51 -25.08 -29.41
CA PRO A 982 66.59 -26.18 -28.42
C PRO A 982 66.50 -25.82 -26.91
N GLU A 983 65.84 -26.73 -26.17
CA GLU A 983 66.20 -27.48 -24.94
C GLU A 983 67.45 -27.11 -24.06
N PRO A 984 67.64 -27.69 -22.84
CA PRO A 984 66.74 -28.48 -21.94
C PRO A 984 66.87 -28.14 -20.42
N ILE A 985 66.11 -28.82 -19.53
CA ILE A 985 66.61 -29.67 -18.40
C ILE A 985 65.45 -30.22 -17.54
N ALA A 986 65.34 -31.55 -17.57
CA ALA A 986 65.01 -32.56 -16.54
C ALA A 986 63.92 -32.37 -15.46
N SER A 987 62.99 -33.32 -15.46
CA SER A 987 62.37 -33.93 -14.26
C SER A 987 62.92 -35.35 -14.07
N PRO A 988 62.76 -35.97 -12.88
CA PRO A 988 62.67 -37.42 -12.75
C PRO A 988 61.30 -37.91 -12.23
N THR A 989 60.98 -39.11 -12.71
CA THR A 989 59.81 -40.03 -12.66
C THR A 989 59.73 -40.85 -11.33
N PRO A 990 58.99 -42.00 -11.16
CA PRO A 990 57.78 -42.60 -11.80
C PRO A 990 56.81 -43.37 -10.81
N GLN A 991 55.81 -44.09 -11.38
CA GLN A 991 55.11 -45.34 -10.93
C GLN A 991 53.69 -45.18 -10.33
N GLN A 992 52.66 -46.04 -10.54
CA GLN A 992 52.42 -47.28 -11.31
C GLN A 992 50.88 -47.57 -11.31
N LEU A 993 50.38 -48.26 -12.34
CA LEU A 993 49.04 -48.90 -12.50
C LEU A 993 49.03 -50.31 -11.81
N PRO A 994 47.90 -51.04 -11.58
CA PRO A 994 46.96 -51.50 -12.63
C PRO A 994 45.46 -51.76 -12.28
N GLU A 995 44.73 -52.16 -13.32
CA GLU A 995 43.28 -52.41 -13.57
C GLU A 995 42.62 -53.62 -12.85
N GLN A 996 41.27 -53.71 -12.86
CA GLN A 996 40.47 -54.81 -13.50
C GLN A 996 38.92 -54.74 -13.32
N HIS A 997 38.21 -55.11 -14.41
CA HIS A 997 36.82 -55.53 -14.76
C HIS A 997 35.83 -56.01 -13.63
N GLU A 998 34.48 -55.90 -13.72
CA GLU A 998 33.49 -56.62 -14.57
C GLU A 998 32.03 -56.04 -14.47
N GLN A 999 31.17 -56.29 -15.48
CA GLN A 999 29.67 -56.20 -15.54
C GLN A 999 29.08 -57.65 -15.66
N PRO A 1000 27.75 -57.98 -15.75
CA PRO A 1000 26.43 -57.26 -15.68
C PRO A 1000 25.26 -57.99 -14.88
N GLU A 1001 24.07 -57.33 -14.80
CA GLU A 1001 22.59 -57.70 -14.68
C GLU A 1001 22.05 -59.13 -14.29
N PRO A 1002 20.71 -59.50 -14.17
CA PRO A 1002 19.38 -58.82 -14.37
C PRO A 1002 18.17 -59.19 -13.41
N GLU A 1003 16.96 -58.61 -13.67
CA GLU A 1003 15.54 -59.13 -13.54
C GLU A 1003 14.94 -59.57 -12.15
N GLU A 1004 13.63 -59.60 -11.78
CA GLU A 1004 12.30 -59.66 -12.44
C GLU A 1004 11.10 -59.53 -11.40
N ASN A 1005 9.93 -59.04 -11.87
CA ASN A 1005 8.50 -59.38 -11.61
C ASN A 1005 7.79 -59.52 -10.21
N HIS A 1006 6.73 -58.68 -10.02
CA HIS A 1006 5.31 -58.85 -9.55
C HIS A 1006 4.85 -60.01 -8.61
N PRO A 1007 3.76 -59.89 -7.77
CA PRO A 1007 2.41 -59.39 -8.14
C PRO A 1007 1.51 -58.72 -7.04
N MET A 1008 0.31 -58.27 -7.46
CA MET A 1008 -0.84 -57.73 -6.68
C MET A 1008 -1.62 -58.78 -5.86
N PRO A 1009 -2.55 -58.36 -4.96
CA PRO A 1009 -3.97 -58.72 -5.18
C PRO A 1009 -5.06 -57.68 -4.79
N SER A 1010 -6.07 -57.63 -5.67
CA SER A 1010 -7.55 -57.48 -5.60
C SER A 1010 -8.39 -57.10 -4.34
N THR A 1011 -9.25 -56.09 -4.56
CA THR A 1011 -10.75 -55.99 -4.43
C THR A 1011 -11.50 -56.22 -3.10
N THR A 1012 -12.39 -55.28 -2.70
CA THR A 1012 -13.82 -55.53 -2.36
C THR A 1012 -14.66 -54.23 -2.41
N VAL A 1013 -15.87 -54.32 -2.98
CA VAL A 1013 -16.90 -53.27 -3.12
C VAL A 1013 -17.94 -53.39 -1.99
N GLY A 1014 -18.47 -52.25 -1.49
CA GLY A 1014 -19.67 -52.20 -0.66
C GLY A 1014 -20.49 -50.92 -0.93
N ILE A 1015 -21.78 -51.08 -1.24
CA ILE A 1015 -22.78 -50.02 -1.52
C ILE A 1015 -23.62 -49.78 -0.25
N VAL A 1016 -23.84 -48.53 0.16
CA VAL A 1016 -25.01 -48.07 0.98
C VAL A 1016 -25.42 -46.64 0.59
N ALA A 1017 -26.74 -46.38 0.69
CA ALA A 1017 -27.57 -45.27 0.18
C ALA A 1017 -27.44 -43.93 0.97
N PRO A 1018 -28.13 -42.83 0.55
CA PRO A 1018 -27.83 -41.46 0.98
C PRO A 1018 -28.55 -41.08 2.27
N GLU A 1019 -27.83 -40.45 3.21
CA GLU A 1019 -28.40 -39.81 4.40
C GLU A 1019 -28.14 -38.30 4.36
N SER A 1020 -29.26 -37.57 4.41
CA SER A 1020 -29.52 -36.18 4.82
C SER A 1020 -28.34 -35.32 5.34
N GLU A 1021 -28.16 -34.17 4.68
CA GLU A 1021 -27.32 -33.04 5.11
C GLU A 1021 -27.74 -32.50 6.49
N PRO A 1022 -26.83 -32.43 7.48
CA PRO A 1022 -27.01 -31.61 8.66
C PRO A 1022 -26.57 -30.17 8.38
N THR A 1023 -27.40 -29.22 8.82
CA THR A 1023 -27.13 -27.79 8.90
C THR A 1023 -25.74 -27.48 9.48
N ASP A 1024 -24.91 -26.77 8.71
CA ASP A 1024 -23.56 -26.32 9.11
C ASP A 1024 -23.61 -25.36 10.31
N GLY A 1025 -22.83 -25.69 11.34
CA GLY A 1025 -22.58 -24.84 12.49
C GLY A 1025 -21.18 -24.19 12.43
N PRO A 1026 -20.88 -23.23 13.33
CA PRO A 1026 -19.60 -22.50 13.35
C PRO A 1026 -18.36 -23.40 13.50
N SER A 1027 -18.51 -24.64 13.97
CA SER A 1027 -17.43 -25.62 14.06
C SER A 1027 -17.01 -26.20 12.70
N THR A 1028 -17.92 -26.27 11.72
CA THR A 1028 -17.59 -26.81 10.39
C THR A 1028 -16.76 -25.81 9.58
N ASP A 1029 -17.09 -24.51 9.70
CA ASP A 1029 -16.32 -23.44 9.04
C ASP A 1029 -14.92 -23.28 9.65
N LEU A 1030 -14.80 -23.40 10.98
CA LEU A 1030 -13.49 -23.44 11.65
C LEU A 1030 -12.66 -24.64 11.19
N LEU A 1031 -13.26 -25.84 11.12
CA LEU A 1031 -12.56 -27.03 10.63
C LEU A 1031 -12.05 -26.83 9.19
N ARG A 1032 -12.88 -26.31 8.27
CA ARG A 1032 -12.49 -26.04 6.88
C ARG A 1032 -11.35 -25.02 6.79
N PHE A 1033 -11.38 -23.98 7.63
CA PHE A 1033 -10.32 -22.98 7.71
C PHE A 1033 -8.99 -23.60 8.17
N LEU A 1034 -9.02 -24.43 9.22
CA LEU A 1034 -7.83 -25.13 9.73
C LEU A 1034 -7.26 -26.10 8.68
N GLU A 1035 -8.12 -26.87 7.99
CA GLU A 1035 -7.69 -27.78 6.90
C GLU A 1035 -6.99 -27.03 5.76
N THR A 1036 -7.54 -25.89 5.36
CA THR A 1036 -6.98 -25.06 4.28
C THR A 1036 -5.63 -24.46 4.70
N THR A 1037 -5.52 -24.02 5.96
CA THR A 1037 -4.28 -23.45 6.51
C THR A 1037 -3.18 -24.51 6.57
N THR A 1038 -3.46 -25.68 7.17
CA THR A 1038 -2.50 -26.81 7.23
C THR A 1038 -2.12 -27.30 5.83
N ALA A 1039 -3.06 -27.36 4.88
CA ALA A 1039 -2.75 -27.73 3.50
C ALA A 1039 -1.82 -26.72 2.81
N THR A 1040 -1.98 -25.43 3.11
CA THR A 1040 -1.12 -24.36 2.59
C THR A 1040 0.29 -24.46 3.17
N ASP A 1041 0.42 -24.68 4.48
CA ASP A 1041 1.73 -24.78 5.14
C ASP A 1041 2.52 -26.00 4.65
N ARG A 1042 1.85 -27.12 4.36
CA ARG A 1042 2.46 -28.32 3.74
C ARG A 1042 2.97 -28.11 2.31
N THR A 1043 2.64 -27.00 1.65
CA THR A 1043 3.28 -26.64 0.36
C THR A 1043 4.70 -26.09 0.55
N CYS A 1044 5.06 -25.66 1.77
CA CYS A 1044 6.37 -25.14 2.11
C CYS A 1044 7.39 -26.29 2.28
N LYS A 1045 8.46 -26.28 1.47
CA LYS A 1045 9.50 -27.32 1.53
C LYS A 1045 10.21 -27.38 2.89
N THR A 1046 10.42 -26.24 3.54
CA THR A 1046 11.08 -26.19 4.85
C THR A 1046 10.17 -26.72 5.94
N HIS A 1047 8.86 -26.44 5.86
CA HIS A 1047 7.85 -27.00 6.75
C HIS A 1047 7.84 -28.53 6.67
N GLU A 1048 7.71 -29.08 5.45
CA GLU A 1048 7.74 -30.53 5.23
C GLU A 1048 9.07 -31.17 5.64
N ALA A 1049 10.20 -30.52 5.39
CA ALA A 1049 11.51 -31.03 5.83
C ALA A 1049 11.59 -31.17 7.36
N VAL A 1050 11.18 -30.15 8.11
CA VAL A 1050 11.18 -30.16 9.58
C VAL A 1050 10.16 -31.16 10.13
N ARG A 1051 8.99 -31.27 9.49
CA ARG A 1051 7.95 -32.26 9.80
C ARG A 1051 8.47 -33.70 9.66
N PHE A 1052 9.13 -34.02 8.55
CA PHE A 1052 9.74 -35.35 8.36
C PHE A 1052 10.91 -35.60 9.31
N GLU A 1053 11.72 -34.59 9.62
CA GLU A 1053 12.78 -34.71 10.63
C GLU A 1053 12.22 -35.00 12.03
N LEU A 1054 11.09 -34.36 12.40
CA LEU A 1054 10.39 -34.60 13.65
C LEU A 1054 9.82 -36.03 13.70
N MET A 1055 9.16 -36.48 12.63
CA MET A 1055 8.68 -37.86 12.52
C MET A 1055 9.83 -38.86 12.65
N ALA A 1056 10.97 -38.60 11.99
CA ALA A 1056 12.15 -39.45 12.08
C ALA A 1056 12.76 -39.45 13.50
N ALA A 1057 12.68 -38.34 14.24
CA ALA A 1057 13.13 -38.26 15.62
C ALA A 1057 12.21 -39.02 16.58
N LEU A 1058 10.89 -38.89 16.42
CA LEU A 1058 9.89 -39.64 17.20
C LEU A 1058 9.99 -41.15 16.94
N LEU A 1059 10.19 -41.57 15.69
CA LEU A 1059 10.42 -42.98 15.35
C LEU A 1059 11.72 -43.53 15.95
N ARG A 1060 12.79 -42.73 15.96
CA ARG A 1060 14.06 -43.10 16.63
C ARG A 1060 13.92 -43.22 18.15
N ALA A 1061 12.96 -42.52 18.74
CA ALA A 1061 12.58 -42.62 20.15
C ALA A 1061 11.58 -43.78 20.43
N ASP A 1062 11.39 -44.69 19.46
CA ASP A 1062 10.46 -45.82 19.53
C ASP A 1062 9.00 -45.36 19.81
N ARG A 1063 8.60 -44.25 19.19
CA ARG A 1063 7.23 -43.71 19.21
C ARG A 1063 6.53 -43.93 17.87
N GLN A 1064 5.20 -43.90 17.87
CA GLN A 1064 4.37 -44.10 16.66
C GLN A 1064 3.70 -42.78 16.24
N PRO A 1065 4.41 -41.87 15.55
CA PRO A 1065 3.82 -40.64 15.04
C PRO A 1065 2.85 -40.94 13.88
N LYS A 1066 1.69 -40.28 13.87
CA LYS A 1066 0.73 -40.28 12.77
C LYS A 1066 0.66 -38.89 12.15
N ALA A 1067 0.60 -38.83 10.83
CA ALA A 1067 0.65 -37.57 10.06
C ALA A 1067 -0.53 -37.46 9.06
N ASP A 1068 -1.54 -38.30 9.27
CA ASP A 1068 -2.69 -38.59 8.41
C ASP A 1068 -3.87 -37.63 8.68
N SER A 1069 -3.69 -36.66 9.57
CA SER A 1069 -4.71 -35.65 9.90
C SER A 1069 -4.72 -34.52 8.86
N PRO A 1070 -5.91 -34.02 8.46
CA PRO A 1070 -6.01 -32.86 7.57
C PRO A 1070 -5.79 -31.52 8.30
N VAL A 1071 -5.84 -31.50 9.64
CA VAL A 1071 -5.77 -30.27 10.48
C VAL A 1071 -4.59 -30.23 11.46
N VAL A 1072 -3.79 -31.29 11.55
CA VAL A 1072 -2.62 -31.35 12.44
C VAL A 1072 -1.44 -31.91 11.67
N ASP A 1073 -0.25 -31.34 11.87
CA ASP A 1073 0.95 -31.90 11.25
C ASP A 1073 1.36 -33.28 11.75
N VAL A 1074 1.66 -33.42 13.04
CA VAL A 1074 2.03 -34.72 13.62
C VAL A 1074 1.28 -34.91 14.93
N THR A 1075 0.76 -36.12 15.12
CA THR A 1075 0.16 -36.57 16.38
C THR A 1075 0.92 -37.77 16.90
N CYS A 1076 1.12 -37.86 18.21
CA CYS A 1076 1.82 -39.00 18.79
C CYS A 1076 1.23 -39.33 20.16
N THR A 1077 0.88 -40.60 20.38
CA THR A 1077 0.45 -41.08 21.69
C THR A 1077 1.64 -41.73 22.39
N THR A 1078 1.92 -41.30 23.62
CA THR A 1078 3.02 -41.83 24.46
C THR A 1078 2.47 -42.27 25.81
N GLU A 1079 3.33 -42.84 26.67
CA GLU A 1079 2.99 -43.13 28.06
C GLU A 1079 2.67 -41.88 28.91
N HIS A 1080 3.07 -40.69 28.44
CA HIS A 1080 2.81 -39.40 29.08
C HIS A 1080 1.60 -38.65 28.54
N GLY A 1081 0.84 -39.26 27.61
CA GLY A 1081 -0.38 -38.69 27.03
C GLY A 1081 -0.33 -38.53 25.51
N HIS A 1082 -1.37 -37.88 24.97
CA HIS A 1082 -1.52 -37.56 23.56
C HIS A 1082 -0.89 -36.19 23.23
N PHE A 1083 0.06 -36.18 22.30
CA PHE A 1083 0.78 -34.99 21.84
C PHE A 1083 0.30 -34.55 20.47
N LEU A 1084 0.12 -33.23 20.31
CA LEU A 1084 -0.08 -32.58 19.01
C LEU A 1084 1.12 -31.71 18.71
N TYR A 1085 1.65 -31.85 17.49
CA TYR A 1085 2.76 -31.07 17.00
C TYR A 1085 2.31 -30.27 15.79
N GLU A 1086 2.57 -28.97 15.84
CA GLU A 1086 2.46 -28.08 14.69
C GLU A 1086 3.85 -27.57 14.31
N VAL A 1087 4.16 -27.65 13.02
CA VAL A 1087 5.45 -27.18 12.50
C VAL A 1087 5.29 -25.76 11.98
N LEU A 1088 6.26 -24.90 12.24
CA LEU A 1088 6.33 -23.58 11.61
C LEU A 1088 7.40 -23.59 10.52
N GLY A 1089 7.04 -23.06 9.36
CA GLY A 1089 7.91 -22.94 8.19
C GLY A 1089 9.10 -21.97 8.39
N ALA A 1090 9.91 -21.84 7.33
CA ALA A 1090 11.12 -21.02 7.36
C ALA A 1090 10.86 -19.56 7.76
N GLY A 1091 11.64 -19.04 8.70
CA GLY A 1091 11.58 -17.63 9.10
C GLY A 1091 10.52 -17.29 10.15
N LEU A 1092 9.66 -18.23 10.54
CA LEU A 1092 8.59 -18.03 11.53
C LEU A 1092 9.10 -18.30 12.95
N THR A 1093 10.02 -17.46 13.43
CA THR A 1093 10.70 -17.65 14.73
C THR A 1093 10.52 -16.50 15.72
N SER A 1094 9.75 -15.47 15.38
CA SER A 1094 9.50 -14.33 16.27
C SER A 1094 8.37 -14.61 17.27
N TYR A 1095 8.34 -13.90 18.41
CA TYR A 1095 7.26 -14.05 19.39
C TYR A 1095 5.84 -13.90 18.80
N PRO A 1096 5.54 -12.96 17.88
CA PRO A 1096 4.27 -12.92 17.16
C PRO A 1096 3.93 -14.20 16.39
N ASP A 1097 4.90 -14.84 15.76
CA ASP A 1097 4.72 -16.09 15.00
C ASP A 1097 4.41 -17.24 15.96
N LEU A 1098 5.20 -17.35 17.04
CA LEU A 1098 4.98 -18.37 18.07
C LEU A 1098 3.61 -18.21 18.75
N ARG A 1099 3.16 -16.97 18.97
CA ARG A 1099 1.83 -16.69 19.52
C ARG A 1099 0.72 -17.10 18.57
N SER A 1100 0.89 -16.83 17.28
CA SER A 1100 -0.08 -17.22 16.24
C SER A 1100 -0.14 -18.74 16.11
N GLY A 1101 1.00 -19.43 16.05
CA GLY A 1101 1.07 -20.89 16.04
C GLY A 1101 0.51 -21.54 17.31
N ALA A 1102 0.74 -20.94 18.49
CA ALA A 1102 0.16 -21.43 19.74
C ALA A 1102 -1.38 -21.25 19.80
N ALA A 1103 -1.90 -20.15 19.26
CA ALA A 1103 -3.34 -19.94 19.13
C ALA A 1103 -3.95 -20.96 18.15
N PHE A 1104 -3.30 -21.17 17.00
CA PHE A 1104 -3.71 -22.18 16.02
C PHE A 1104 -3.75 -23.60 16.61
N LEU A 1105 -2.72 -24.02 17.33
CA LEU A 1105 -2.69 -25.30 18.07
C LEU A 1105 -3.83 -25.44 19.08
N ARG A 1106 -4.26 -24.35 19.72
CA ARG A 1106 -5.39 -24.34 20.65
C ARG A 1106 -6.73 -24.45 19.93
N GLU A 1107 -6.86 -23.84 18.75
CA GLU A 1107 -8.05 -23.95 17.89
C GLU A 1107 -8.18 -25.37 17.33
N VAL A 1108 -7.11 -25.93 16.76
CA VAL A 1108 -7.03 -27.35 16.37
C VAL A 1108 -7.35 -28.23 17.58
N ASN A 1109 -6.73 -27.91 18.72
CA ASN A 1109 -7.06 -28.32 20.09
C ASN A 1109 -8.55 -28.61 20.32
N HIS A 1110 -9.32 -27.55 20.13
CA HIS A 1110 -10.74 -27.46 20.41
C HIS A 1110 -11.60 -28.28 19.44
N THR A 1111 -11.11 -28.51 18.21
CA THR A 1111 -11.84 -29.26 17.18
C THR A 1111 -11.72 -30.78 17.28
N LEU A 1112 -10.74 -31.30 18.04
CA LEU A 1112 -10.54 -32.74 18.19
C LEU A 1112 -11.59 -33.38 19.13
N ARG A 1113 -12.01 -34.61 18.79
CA ARG A 1113 -12.97 -35.38 19.61
C ARG A 1113 -12.45 -35.68 21.02
N THR A 1114 -11.15 -35.81 21.16
CA THR A 1114 -10.45 -35.99 22.44
C THR A 1114 -9.34 -34.94 22.48
N ALA A 1115 -9.35 -34.10 23.51
CA ALA A 1115 -8.31 -33.09 23.68
C ALA A 1115 -6.96 -33.78 23.93
N ALA A 1116 -5.90 -33.24 23.34
CA ALA A 1116 -4.53 -33.62 23.59
C ALA A 1116 -4.05 -33.11 24.94
N ASP A 1117 -3.25 -33.94 25.60
CA ASP A 1117 -2.66 -33.63 26.90
C ASP A 1117 -1.52 -32.62 26.78
N HIS A 1118 -0.80 -32.64 25.65
CA HIS A 1118 0.36 -31.79 25.39
C HIS A 1118 0.31 -31.18 23.99
N LEU A 1119 0.63 -29.88 23.91
CA LEU A 1119 0.68 -29.11 22.66
C LEU A 1119 2.12 -28.65 22.42
N CYS A 1120 2.64 -28.94 21.24
CA CYS A 1120 4.03 -28.68 20.87
C CYS A 1120 4.10 -27.89 19.56
N LEU A 1121 4.80 -26.76 19.59
CA LEU A 1121 5.13 -25.95 18.42
C LEU A 1121 6.58 -26.23 18.02
N VAL A 1122 6.82 -26.50 16.74
CA VAL A 1122 8.11 -26.99 16.24
C VAL A 1122 8.68 -26.04 15.18
N LEU A 1123 9.81 -25.42 15.49
CA LEU A 1123 10.45 -24.41 14.63
C LEU A 1123 11.58 -25.00 13.80
N SER A 1124 11.80 -24.45 12.60
CA SER A 1124 12.92 -24.83 11.73
C SER A 1124 14.29 -24.37 12.23
N GLN A 1125 14.34 -23.40 13.16
CA GLN A 1125 15.55 -22.81 13.72
C GLN A 1125 15.25 -22.20 15.11
N PRO A 1126 16.26 -21.82 15.91
CA PRO A 1126 16.05 -21.21 17.22
C PRO A 1126 15.11 -19.99 17.20
N PRO A 1127 14.32 -19.76 18.27
CA PRO A 1127 13.47 -18.58 18.38
C PRO A 1127 14.30 -17.30 18.31
N ALA A 1128 13.77 -16.26 17.67
CA ALA A 1128 14.44 -14.98 17.52
C ALA A 1128 14.70 -14.32 18.88
N GLU A 1129 13.74 -14.42 19.81
CA GLU A 1129 13.89 -13.94 21.18
C GLU A 1129 14.02 -15.10 22.17
N ALA A 1130 15.11 -15.14 22.94
CA ALA A 1130 15.37 -16.24 23.89
C ALA A 1130 14.31 -16.41 25.00
N TRP A 1131 13.54 -15.35 25.30
CA TRP A 1131 12.46 -15.38 26.31
C TRP A 1131 11.12 -15.88 25.75
N SER A 1132 10.94 -15.91 24.42
CA SER A 1132 9.64 -16.17 23.80
C SER A 1132 9.08 -17.57 24.07
N PRO A 1133 9.87 -18.67 24.11
CA PRO A 1133 9.35 -19.99 24.47
C PRO A 1133 8.75 -20.03 25.88
N ALA A 1134 9.41 -19.41 26.85
CA ALA A 1134 8.97 -19.39 28.24
C ALA A 1134 7.65 -18.62 28.40
N ALA A 1135 7.51 -17.50 27.68
CA ALA A 1135 6.28 -16.72 27.67
C ALA A 1135 5.13 -17.49 26.99
N VAL A 1136 5.39 -18.17 25.88
CA VAL A 1136 4.39 -18.97 25.14
C VAL A 1136 3.91 -20.14 26.00
N HIS A 1137 4.81 -20.84 26.68
CA HIS A 1137 4.45 -21.90 27.60
C HIS A 1137 3.63 -21.38 28.80
N ALA A 1138 4.05 -20.28 29.42
CA ALA A 1138 3.34 -19.70 30.58
C ALA A 1138 1.92 -19.20 30.24
N VAL A 1139 1.71 -18.66 29.04
CA VAL A 1139 0.43 -18.06 28.63
C VAL A 1139 -0.48 -19.07 27.94
N PHE A 1140 0.06 -19.90 27.04
CA PHE A 1140 -0.73 -20.80 26.20
C PHE A 1140 -0.58 -22.27 26.57
N GLY A 1141 0.31 -22.64 27.50
CA GLY A 1141 0.60 -24.04 27.84
C GLY A 1141 1.10 -24.85 26.65
N VAL A 1142 1.79 -24.21 25.70
CA VAL A 1142 2.35 -24.83 24.49
C VAL A 1142 3.86 -24.93 24.66
N HIS A 1143 4.41 -26.13 24.49
CA HIS A 1143 5.86 -26.37 24.48
C HIS A 1143 6.44 -25.93 23.14
N VAL A 1144 7.62 -25.32 23.14
CA VAL A 1144 8.29 -24.88 21.91
C VAL A 1144 9.59 -25.64 21.74
N LEU A 1145 9.69 -26.32 20.61
CA LEU A 1145 10.83 -27.08 20.11
C LEU A 1145 11.40 -26.38 18.89
N TRP A 1146 12.70 -26.48 18.67
CA TRP A 1146 13.32 -25.99 17.44
C TRP A 1146 14.47 -26.88 17.00
N ARG A 1147 14.75 -26.86 15.71
CA ARG A 1147 15.89 -27.58 15.16
C ARG A 1147 17.20 -26.86 15.46
N THR A 1148 18.21 -27.61 15.87
CA THR A 1148 19.60 -27.16 16.03
C THR A 1148 20.53 -28.01 15.16
N PRO A 1149 21.76 -27.57 14.84
CA PRO A 1149 22.69 -28.40 14.05
C PRO A 1149 22.99 -29.78 14.65
N GLN A 1150 22.86 -29.94 15.99
CA GLN A 1150 23.19 -31.16 16.72
C GLN A 1150 21.97 -32.01 17.10
N GLY A 1151 20.74 -31.51 16.93
CA GLY A 1151 19.53 -32.21 17.40
C GLY A 1151 18.33 -31.29 17.54
N TRP A 1152 17.51 -31.52 18.55
CA TRP A 1152 16.38 -30.66 18.92
C TRP A 1152 16.73 -29.84 20.17
N GLY A 1153 16.40 -28.55 20.16
CA GLY A 1153 16.48 -27.66 21.31
C GLY A 1153 15.08 -27.21 21.73
N GLY A 1154 14.89 -26.86 23.00
CA GLY A 1154 13.56 -26.54 23.51
C GLY A 1154 13.44 -26.66 25.02
N GLN A 1155 12.43 -26.01 25.59
CA GLN A 1155 12.05 -26.24 26.98
C GLN A 1155 11.49 -27.66 27.13
N GLU A 1156 12.04 -28.44 28.05
CA GLU A 1156 11.59 -29.82 28.31
C GLU A 1156 11.59 -30.71 27.05
N THR A 1157 12.60 -30.52 26.18
CA THR A 1157 12.83 -31.33 24.96
C THR A 1157 12.66 -32.85 25.17
N PRO A 1158 13.09 -33.46 26.29
CA PRO A 1158 12.85 -34.88 26.53
C PRO A 1158 11.37 -35.21 26.62
N ILE A 1159 10.58 -34.41 27.34
CA ILE A 1159 9.12 -34.61 27.49
C ILE A 1159 8.42 -34.42 26.14
N ALA A 1160 8.79 -33.38 25.41
CA ALA A 1160 8.20 -33.06 24.12
C ALA A 1160 8.63 -33.98 22.97
N LEU A 1161 9.65 -34.84 23.16
CA LEU A 1161 9.98 -35.95 22.25
C LEU A 1161 9.55 -37.31 22.83
N GLY A 1162 8.90 -37.31 24.01
CA GLY A 1162 8.49 -38.50 24.73
C GLY A 1162 9.66 -39.37 25.20
N LEU A 1163 10.83 -38.81 25.48
CA LEU A 1163 12.01 -39.47 26.03
C LEU A 1163 11.96 -39.49 27.57
N ASP A 1164 12.40 -40.60 28.17
CA ASP A 1164 12.51 -40.71 29.63
C ASP A 1164 13.50 -39.67 30.20
N PRO A 1165 13.16 -38.93 31.26
CA PRO A 1165 14.02 -37.90 31.86
C PRO A 1165 15.34 -38.45 32.47
N VAL A 1166 15.55 -39.77 32.43
CA VAL A 1166 16.76 -40.46 32.93
C VAL A 1166 17.75 -40.80 31.79
N GLN A 1167 17.41 -40.58 30.52
CA GLN A 1167 18.25 -40.91 29.36
C GLN A 1167 18.78 -39.71 28.54
N VAL A 1168 18.98 -38.54 29.16
CA VAL A 1168 19.58 -37.36 28.49
C VAL A 1168 20.86 -36.90 29.17
#